data_AF-A0A5M3X7K8-F1
#
_entry.id   AF-A0A5M3X7K8-F1
#
_cell.length_a   1.000
_cell.length_b   1.000
_cell.length_c   1.000
_cell.angle_alpha   90.00
_cell.angle_beta   90.00
_cell.angle_gamma   90.00
#
_symmetry.space_group_name_H-M   'P 1'
#
loop_
_entity.id
_entity.type
_entity.pdbx_description
1 polymer ?
#
loop_
_entity_poly.entity_id
_entity_poly.type
_entity_poly.pdbx_seq_one_letter_code
_entity_poly.pdbx_strand_id
1 'polypeptide(L)'
;MTTSPPSASESFERLHPKVQRWIWQQGWTQLRSAQEAAIAPVLAGDTDILIAAATASGKTEAAFLPICSALARAPGEPGFTAVYVSPLKALINDQYGRLDELCAHLEIPVARWHGDVGSQVKSGLVKNPQGILLITPESLEALFVLRGWKMPNLMASLRYVVIDELHSFLGTARGAQLQSLMHRLDLAVRRRVPRIGLSATLGDMSAAADFLRPGKGSGVTTIVSGSDGQELRLQVRGYIAAAPTLNPRARAAHELNEDAVSVDDFSSGDNLEIADHLFGTLRGTHNLVFANSRTAVETYTDLLSRRCDAAAVPNEFVPHHGNLSKDIREHTESRLRDRTQPVTAICTSTLEMGIDIGSVTSVAQLGTPPGVAALRQRLGRSGRRGDPATLRLYISEAKVEPTTHPADELRAQLVQAIATIELLLRRWYEPPQAETLHLSTLIQQILSLIAQHGGVTPADAHRTLCVKGPFAAVDAALFSAVLRDLSASTLIRQESDGLLLHGELGERVVNHYSFYAAFTAPTEYRIVTGGRTLGSLPMEQLLPQGSLLIFAGRRWRVVAIDTQAKVIEVAKSSGGHPPRFTGTGPDIHDRIRTEMRLIYESSTVPAYLDVTGQQLLDEGRQAYRRLGLRSNPFVGFGNDTLLFPFRGDTIMTTLTLALHARGFTVTRQGLALAMSDITPLAAARLLDELTETGLPDAIALAGLVPDKRIDKYDDVLSEPLLARSYAARKIDLAQTREAIQALAAYGRNAPATDIDPAPLKPAPLKRHLLCSLPMAVVDVETTSVDPSKARIVEIAIVRLNADGSPDRTYCSLVNAGDRPGPTHIHGLTQADLAGAPRFAEIAGDVANLLEGAVIVAHNAAYDTAVLSAEFARIGCAPDDLLTLCTLELSRRFGRATTSHRLGDCAEAEGLALHRWHSAEHDAQICARLLRIYLARAEAQGAQWLDEIGAVGNLPTAAWVPAPPTGHSHQRR
;
A
#
# COMPACT_ATOMS: atom_id res chain seq x y z
N MET A 1 25.25 32.71 -47.99
CA MET A 1 26.61 32.33 -47.59
C MET A 1 26.53 30.97 -46.95
N THR A 2 27.37 30.06 -47.45
CA THR A 2 27.34 28.60 -47.28
C THR A 2 27.44 28.18 -45.81
N THR A 3 26.52 27.29 -45.44
CA THR A 3 26.45 26.53 -44.18
C THR A 3 27.70 25.67 -43.99
N SER A 4 28.43 25.89 -42.90
CA SER A 4 29.48 24.98 -42.43
C SER A 4 28.88 23.64 -41.99
N PRO A 5 29.63 22.52 -42.09
CA PRO A 5 29.17 21.20 -41.65
C PRO A 5 29.00 21.16 -40.11
N PRO A 6 28.18 20.25 -39.56
CA PRO A 6 28.08 20.08 -38.11
C PRO A 6 29.43 19.61 -37.56
N SER A 7 30.01 20.39 -36.64
CA SER A 7 31.29 20.11 -36.00
C SER A 7 31.25 18.78 -35.25
N ALA A 8 32.31 17.98 -35.39
CA ALA A 8 32.58 16.81 -34.55
C ALA A 8 32.45 17.16 -33.06
N SER A 9 31.87 16.26 -32.26
CA SER A 9 31.73 16.44 -30.80
C SER A 9 33.12 16.56 -30.16
N GLU A 10 33.44 17.72 -29.57
CA GLU A 10 34.71 17.93 -28.84
C GLU A 10 34.83 17.00 -27.63
N SER A 11 33.72 16.56 -27.01
CA SER A 11 33.79 15.67 -25.84
C SER A 11 34.08 14.22 -26.22
N PHE A 12 33.67 13.76 -27.40
CA PHE A 12 34.01 12.42 -27.90
C PHE A 12 35.52 12.20 -27.98
N GLU A 13 36.26 13.22 -28.42
CA GLU A 13 37.73 13.19 -28.52
C GLU A 13 38.42 13.07 -27.14
N ARG A 14 37.71 13.40 -26.05
CA ARG A 14 38.22 13.27 -24.68
C ARG A 14 38.11 11.85 -24.13
N LEU A 15 37.38 10.95 -24.77
CA LEU A 15 37.27 9.54 -24.37
C LEU A 15 38.54 8.76 -24.72
N HIS A 16 38.72 7.60 -24.10
CA HIS A 16 39.84 6.72 -24.43
C HIS A 16 39.64 6.11 -25.84
N PRO A 17 40.68 5.93 -26.68
CA PRO A 17 40.51 5.42 -28.05
C PRO A 17 39.79 4.07 -28.17
N LYS A 18 39.98 3.17 -27.19
CA LYS A 18 39.23 1.90 -27.11
C LYS A 18 37.72 2.12 -26.86
N VAL A 19 37.34 3.14 -26.08
CA VAL A 19 35.93 3.51 -25.85
C VAL A 19 35.32 4.14 -27.09
N GLN A 20 36.06 5.03 -27.77
CA GLN A 20 35.64 5.61 -29.06
C GLN A 20 35.36 4.52 -30.10
N ARG A 21 36.25 3.52 -30.19
CA ARG A 21 36.08 2.37 -31.09
C ARG A 21 34.83 1.55 -30.76
N TRP A 22 34.56 1.32 -29.48
CA TRP A 22 33.34 0.64 -29.05
C TRP A 22 32.09 1.42 -29.46
N ILE A 23 32.05 2.74 -29.24
CA ILE A 23 30.92 3.60 -29.67
C ILE A 23 30.67 3.47 -31.18
N TRP A 24 31.74 3.44 -31.98
CA TRP A 24 31.65 3.26 -33.43
C TRP A 24 31.10 1.88 -33.82
N GLN A 25 31.51 0.82 -33.13
CA GLN A 25 31.00 -0.55 -33.35
C GLN A 25 29.51 -0.68 -32.99
N GLN A 26 29.02 0.10 -32.02
CA GLN A 26 27.59 0.17 -31.70
C GLN A 26 26.78 0.93 -32.77
N GLY A 27 27.42 1.48 -33.80
CA GLY A 27 26.79 2.19 -34.90
C GLY A 27 26.28 3.59 -34.52
N TRP A 28 26.81 4.19 -33.45
CA TRP A 28 26.36 5.50 -33.00
C TRP A 28 26.98 6.61 -33.86
N THR A 29 26.14 7.44 -34.45
CA THR A 29 26.57 8.58 -35.28
C THR A 29 26.86 9.85 -34.48
N GLN A 30 26.28 9.97 -33.29
CA GLN A 30 26.45 11.09 -32.37
C GLN A 30 26.16 10.67 -30.92
N LEU A 31 26.78 11.38 -29.97
CA LEU A 31 26.44 11.25 -28.56
C LEU A 31 25.18 12.05 -28.24
N ARG A 32 24.41 11.57 -27.27
CA ARG A 32 23.22 12.29 -26.76
C ARG A 32 23.65 13.41 -25.83
N SER A 33 22.80 14.43 -25.66
CA SER A 33 23.09 15.61 -24.83
C SER A 33 23.59 15.27 -23.42
N ALA A 34 22.96 14.29 -22.75
CA ALA A 34 23.36 13.85 -21.42
C ALA A 34 24.73 13.16 -21.42
N GLN A 35 25.03 12.39 -22.47
CA GLN A 35 26.31 11.70 -22.63
C GLN A 35 27.42 12.72 -22.87
N GLU A 36 27.20 13.66 -23.78
CA GLU A 36 28.13 14.75 -24.09
C GLU A 36 28.45 15.58 -22.84
N ALA A 37 27.42 16.06 -22.14
CA ALA A 37 27.58 16.90 -20.96
C ALA A 37 28.25 16.19 -19.77
N ALA A 38 28.10 14.86 -19.67
CA ALA A 38 28.66 14.08 -18.56
C ALA A 38 30.16 13.77 -18.73
N ILE A 39 30.69 13.76 -19.96
CA ILE A 39 32.08 13.34 -20.21
C ILE A 39 33.08 14.17 -19.42
N ALA A 40 32.99 15.49 -19.53
CA ALA A 40 33.93 16.41 -18.90
C ALA A 40 33.99 16.29 -17.36
N PRO A 41 32.87 16.42 -16.63
CA PRO A 41 32.89 16.35 -15.16
C PRO A 41 33.19 14.95 -14.64
N VAL A 42 32.74 13.88 -15.31
CA VAL A 42 33.04 12.50 -14.86
C VAL A 42 34.52 12.17 -15.04
N LEU A 43 35.16 12.63 -16.12
CA LEU A 43 36.61 12.45 -16.32
C LEU A 43 37.45 13.21 -15.29
N ALA A 44 37.00 14.39 -14.83
CA ALA A 44 37.68 15.14 -13.78
C ALA A 44 37.70 14.35 -12.46
N GLY A 45 36.58 13.70 -12.11
CA GLY A 45 36.52 12.76 -11.00
C GLY A 45 36.77 13.39 -9.63
N ASP A 46 36.40 14.66 -9.46
CA ASP A 46 36.60 15.48 -8.26
C ASP A 46 35.29 16.02 -7.65
N THR A 47 34.17 15.87 -8.36
CA THR A 47 32.85 16.36 -7.95
C THR A 47 31.76 15.31 -8.03
N ASP A 48 30.67 15.53 -7.28
CA ASP A 48 29.46 14.73 -7.37
C ASP A 48 28.61 15.19 -8.54
N ILE A 49 27.97 14.24 -9.22
CA ILE A 49 27.23 14.50 -10.46
C ILE A 49 25.85 13.86 -10.36
N LEU A 50 24.82 14.60 -10.74
CA LEU A 50 23.47 14.10 -10.87
C LEU A 50 23.04 14.18 -12.33
N ILE A 51 22.89 13.02 -12.97
CA ILE A 51 22.44 12.90 -14.36
C ILE A 51 20.94 12.61 -14.36
N ALA A 52 20.14 13.63 -14.67
CA ALA A 52 18.71 13.52 -14.85
C ALA A 52 18.34 13.53 -16.33
N ALA A 53 17.86 12.39 -16.80
CA ALA A 53 17.39 12.24 -18.16
C ALA A 53 16.23 11.23 -18.23
N ALA A 54 15.42 11.32 -19.28
CA ALA A 54 14.34 10.36 -19.51
C ALA A 54 14.86 8.91 -19.52
N THR A 55 14.03 7.94 -19.15
CA THR A 55 14.35 6.52 -19.34
C THR A 55 14.66 6.25 -20.81
N ALA A 56 15.61 5.34 -21.08
CA ALA A 56 16.14 5.04 -22.42
C ALA A 56 16.93 6.19 -23.11
N SER A 57 17.34 7.24 -22.39
CA SER A 57 18.22 8.32 -22.90
C SER A 57 19.72 8.00 -22.86
N GLY A 58 20.15 6.84 -22.38
CA GLY A 58 21.56 6.43 -22.32
C GLY A 58 22.30 6.93 -21.07
N LYS A 59 21.59 7.02 -19.93
CA LYS A 59 22.12 7.45 -18.63
C LYS A 59 23.30 6.60 -18.16
N THR A 60 23.20 5.28 -18.32
CA THR A 60 24.29 4.36 -17.98
C THR A 60 25.54 4.74 -18.75
N GLU A 61 25.46 4.89 -20.07
CA GLU A 61 26.62 5.25 -20.89
C GLU A 61 27.13 6.67 -20.63
N ALA A 62 26.24 7.60 -20.26
CA ALA A 62 26.66 8.94 -19.84
C ALA A 62 27.61 8.89 -18.63
N ALA A 63 27.41 7.95 -17.70
CA ALA A 63 28.34 7.71 -16.61
C ALA A 63 29.53 6.82 -17.03
N PHE A 64 29.27 5.69 -17.69
CA PHE A 64 30.28 4.65 -17.85
C PHE A 64 31.25 4.87 -19.00
N LEU A 65 30.91 5.58 -20.08
CA LEU A 65 31.88 5.91 -21.14
C LEU A 65 33.06 6.72 -20.59
N PRO A 66 32.85 7.82 -19.82
CA PRO A 66 33.94 8.54 -19.18
C PRO A 66 34.59 7.78 -18.01
N ILE A 67 33.84 7.05 -17.17
CA ILE A 67 34.45 6.20 -16.11
C ILE A 67 35.42 5.20 -16.71
N CYS A 68 34.98 4.42 -17.71
CA CYS A 68 35.79 3.42 -18.37
C CYS A 68 37.03 4.04 -19.04
N SER A 69 36.90 5.24 -19.60
CA SER A 69 38.04 6.00 -20.13
C SER A 69 39.03 6.41 -19.04
N ALA A 70 38.55 6.84 -17.87
CA ALA A 70 39.39 7.20 -16.74
C ALA A 70 40.11 6.00 -16.11
N LEU A 71 39.44 4.84 -16.06
CA LEU A 71 40.00 3.59 -15.55
C LEU A 71 41.03 2.99 -16.52
N ALA A 72 40.79 3.04 -17.83
CA ALA A 72 41.73 2.53 -18.83
C ALA A 72 43.04 3.33 -18.90
N ARG A 73 43.01 4.63 -18.55
CA ARG A 73 44.21 5.49 -18.50
C ARG A 73 45.08 5.27 -17.26
N ALA A 74 44.50 4.72 -16.21
CA ALA A 74 45.17 4.53 -14.93
C ALA A 74 44.71 3.18 -14.32
N PRO A 75 45.22 2.05 -14.85
CA PRO A 75 44.98 0.74 -14.26
C PRO A 75 45.45 0.77 -12.80
N GLY A 76 44.52 0.55 -11.88
CA GLY A 76 44.74 0.79 -10.46
C GLY A 76 45.50 -0.31 -9.73
N GLU A 77 45.93 0.02 -8.52
CA GLU A 77 46.33 -0.93 -7.48
C GLU A 77 45.15 -1.86 -7.09
N PRO A 78 45.40 -2.99 -6.39
CA PRO A 78 44.34 -3.90 -5.93
C PRO A 78 43.20 -3.17 -5.20
N GLY A 79 41.96 -3.54 -5.51
CA GLY A 79 40.73 -2.93 -5.00
C GLY A 79 39.70 -2.67 -6.11
N PHE A 80 38.43 -2.62 -5.75
CA PHE A 80 37.40 -2.18 -6.68
C PHE A 80 37.59 -0.70 -7.01
N THR A 81 37.55 -0.38 -8.30
CA THR A 81 37.80 0.97 -8.83
C THR A 81 36.53 1.77 -9.08
N ALA A 82 35.41 1.09 -9.29
CA ALA A 82 34.08 1.69 -9.32
C ALA A 82 33.05 0.77 -8.68
N VAL A 83 32.09 1.35 -7.97
CA VAL A 83 30.94 0.62 -7.39
C VAL A 83 29.66 1.15 -8.02
N TYR A 84 28.86 0.26 -8.59
CA TYR A 84 27.54 0.54 -9.13
C TYR A 84 26.49 -0.01 -8.17
N VAL A 85 25.71 0.88 -7.57
CA VAL A 85 24.62 0.54 -6.66
C VAL A 85 23.30 0.63 -7.41
N SER A 86 22.51 -0.44 -7.37
CA SER A 86 21.20 -0.49 -8.02
C SER A 86 20.11 -1.00 -7.05
N PRO A 87 18.87 -0.49 -7.15
CA PRO A 87 17.78 -0.93 -6.29
C PRO A 87 17.32 -2.36 -6.57
N LEU A 88 17.58 -2.95 -7.73
CA LEU A 88 17.02 -4.25 -8.08
C LEU A 88 18.11 -5.21 -8.59
N LYS A 89 18.04 -6.48 -8.15
CA LYS A 89 18.91 -7.54 -8.66
C LYS A 89 18.77 -7.73 -10.19
N ALA A 90 17.54 -7.62 -10.69
CA ALA A 90 17.27 -7.72 -12.12
C ALA A 90 18.00 -6.63 -12.92
N LEU A 91 18.02 -5.40 -12.39
CA LEU A 91 18.74 -4.28 -12.98
C LEU A 91 20.26 -4.48 -12.92
N ILE A 92 20.81 -5.07 -11.85
CA ILE A 92 22.22 -5.47 -11.82
C ILE A 92 22.55 -6.46 -12.94
N ASN A 93 21.75 -7.50 -13.12
CA ASN A 93 22.00 -8.50 -14.16
C ASN A 93 21.92 -7.92 -15.57
N ASP A 94 20.97 -7.02 -15.79
CA ASP A 94 20.80 -6.30 -17.05
C ASP A 94 22.03 -5.43 -17.37
N GLN A 95 22.48 -4.63 -16.41
CA GLN A 95 23.60 -3.72 -16.59
C GLN A 95 24.94 -4.45 -16.62
N TYR A 96 25.03 -5.62 -15.96
CA TYR A 96 26.19 -6.50 -16.06
C TYR A 96 26.50 -6.86 -17.50
N GLY A 97 25.51 -7.34 -18.28
CA GLY A 97 25.73 -7.72 -19.68
C GLY A 97 26.22 -6.55 -20.54
N ARG A 98 25.62 -5.38 -20.38
CA ARG A 98 25.98 -4.16 -21.12
C ARG A 98 27.37 -3.64 -20.76
N LEU A 99 27.71 -3.63 -19.47
CA LEU A 99 29.02 -3.17 -19.01
C LEU A 99 30.13 -4.18 -19.32
N ASP A 100 29.84 -5.48 -19.25
CA ASP A 100 30.81 -6.53 -19.57
C ASP A 100 31.28 -6.42 -21.03
N GLU A 101 30.38 -6.17 -21.98
CA GLU A 101 30.72 -5.95 -23.39
C GLU A 101 31.63 -4.72 -23.60
N LEU A 102 31.29 -3.58 -22.98
CA LEU A 102 32.10 -2.36 -23.04
C LEU A 102 33.48 -2.57 -22.39
N CYS A 103 33.50 -3.21 -21.22
CA CYS A 103 34.70 -3.36 -20.41
C CYS A 103 35.64 -4.47 -20.92
N ALA A 104 35.12 -5.47 -21.63
CA ALA A 104 35.92 -6.52 -22.27
C ALA A 104 36.95 -5.93 -23.24
N HIS A 105 36.57 -4.91 -24.00
CA HIS A 105 37.48 -4.19 -24.91
C HIS A 105 38.62 -3.48 -24.18
N LEU A 106 38.39 -3.11 -22.92
CA LEU A 106 39.29 -2.34 -22.07
C LEU A 106 40.07 -3.20 -21.09
N GLU A 107 39.82 -4.51 -21.05
CA GLU A 107 40.37 -5.45 -20.05
C GLU A 107 40.04 -5.03 -18.61
N ILE A 108 38.88 -4.39 -18.41
CA ILE A 108 38.39 -3.98 -17.09
C ILE A 108 37.44 -5.08 -16.58
N PRO A 109 37.74 -5.77 -15.46
CA PRO A 109 36.84 -6.78 -14.93
C PRO A 109 35.51 -6.17 -14.43
N VAL A 110 34.40 -6.81 -14.74
CA VAL A 110 33.08 -6.46 -14.20
C VAL A 110 32.58 -7.61 -13.34
N ALA A 111 32.10 -7.30 -12.14
CA ALA A 111 31.60 -8.27 -11.19
C ALA A 111 30.22 -7.89 -10.67
N ARG A 112 29.33 -8.88 -10.55
CA ARG A 112 28.03 -8.72 -9.87
C ARG A 112 28.07 -9.31 -8.47
N TRP A 113 27.41 -8.63 -7.53
CA TRP A 113 27.33 -9.06 -6.14
C TRP A 113 25.92 -8.84 -5.59
N HIS A 114 25.14 -9.91 -5.53
CA HIS A 114 23.83 -9.93 -4.90
C HIS A 114 23.54 -11.31 -4.29
N GLY A 115 22.38 -11.47 -3.63
CA GLY A 115 21.99 -12.71 -2.95
C GLY A 115 22.19 -13.99 -3.79
N ASP A 116 21.82 -13.94 -5.07
CA ASP A 116 21.86 -15.10 -5.98
C ASP A 116 23.26 -15.46 -6.51
N VAL A 117 24.29 -14.64 -6.24
CA VAL A 117 25.67 -14.95 -6.66
C VAL A 117 26.30 -15.93 -5.66
N GLY A 118 26.83 -17.05 -6.17
CA GLY A 118 27.41 -18.12 -5.37
C GLY A 118 28.56 -17.66 -4.45
N SER A 119 28.68 -18.32 -3.30
CA SER A 119 29.67 -17.99 -2.25
C SER A 119 31.13 -18.13 -2.74
N GLN A 120 31.40 -19.08 -3.64
CA GLN A 120 32.72 -19.30 -4.22
C GLN A 120 33.17 -18.10 -5.09
N VAL A 121 32.27 -17.58 -5.94
CA VAL A 121 32.53 -16.40 -6.77
C VAL A 121 32.81 -15.19 -5.89
N LYS A 122 31.96 -14.95 -4.87
CA LYS A 122 32.15 -13.87 -3.87
C LYS A 122 33.49 -13.97 -3.15
N SER A 123 33.89 -15.19 -2.78
CA SER A 123 35.17 -15.43 -2.10
C SER A 123 36.37 -15.14 -3.01
N GLY A 124 36.28 -15.47 -4.30
CA GLY A 124 37.27 -15.11 -5.31
C GLY A 124 37.42 -13.59 -5.46
N LEU A 125 36.29 -12.87 -5.56
CA LEU A 125 36.26 -11.41 -5.64
C LEU A 125 36.86 -10.73 -4.39
N VAL A 126 36.67 -11.30 -3.20
CA VAL A 126 37.29 -10.78 -1.96
C VAL A 126 38.80 -11.03 -1.93
N LYS A 127 39.27 -12.12 -2.53
CA LYS A 127 40.71 -12.43 -2.60
C LYS A 127 41.42 -11.56 -3.63
N ASN A 128 40.77 -11.24 -4.74
CA ASN A 128 41.31 -10.41 -5.82
C ASN A 128 40.29 -9.33 -6.25
N PRO A 129 40.09 -8.28 -5.44
CA PRO A 129 39.17 -7.19 -5.78
C PRO A 129 39.78 -6.33 -6.89
N GLN A 130 39.07 -6.19 -8.00
CA GLN A 130 39.52 -5.37 -9.14
C GLN A 130 38.33 -4.95 -10.02
N GLY A 131 38.49 -3.86 -10.76
CA GLY A 131 37.52 -3.42 -11.77
C GLY A 131 36.24 -2.81 -11.17
N ILE A 132 35.10 -3.15 -11.75
CA ILE A 132 33.78 -2.55 -11.46
C ILE A 132 32.89 -3.55 -10.71
N LEU A 133 32.34 -3.15 -9.57
CA LEU A 133 31.43 -3.96 -8.75
C LEU A 133 29.99 -3.47 -8.84
N LEU A 134 29.07 -4.31 -9.33
CA LEU A 134 27.62 -4.05 -9.35
C LEU A 134 26.98 -4.72 -8.13
N ILE A 135 26.30 -3.94 -7.28
CA ILE A 135 25.84 -4.40 -5.95
C ILE A 135 24.51 -3.76 -5.55
N THR A 136 23.73 -4.42 -4.69
CA THR A 136 22.53 -3.80 -4.06
C THR A 136 22.89 -3.16 -2.71
N PRO A 137 22.13 -2.17 -2.21
CA PRO A 137 22.35 -1.61 -0.87
C PRO A 137 22.42 -2.68 0.23
N GLU A 138 21.53 -3.67 0.20
CA GLU A 138 21.50 -4.76 1.19
C GLU A 138 22.73 -5.66 1.09
N SER A 139 23.25 -5.87 -0.11
CA SER A 139 24.45 -6.69 -0.29
C SER A 139 25.71 -5.94 0.12
N LEU A 140 25.71 -4.60 -0.03
CA LEU A 140 26.77 -3.73 0.50
C LEU A 140 26.72 -3.67 2.02
N GLU A 141 25.53 -3.61 2.62
CA GLU A 141 25.32 -3.76 4.08
C GLU A 141 25.94 -5.07 4.58
N ALA A 142 25.64 -6.18 3.90
CA ALA A 142 26.22 -7.48 4.24
C ALA A 142 27.76 -7.49 4.14
N LEU A 143 28.36 -6.75 3.20
CA LEU A 143 29.82 -6.60 3.14
C LEU A 143 30.37 -5.87 4.36
N PHE A 144 29.74 -4.77 4.79
CA PHE A 144 30.16 -4.05 5.99
C PHE A 144 30.05 -4.90 7.26
N VAL A 145 28.97 -5.68 7.39
CA VAL A 145 28.73 -6.55 8.55
C VAL A 145 29.67 -7.74 8.55
N LEU A 146 29.76 -8.48 7.45
CA LEU A 146 30.48 -9.76 7.39
C LEU A 146 31.98 -9.58 7.14
N ARG A 147 32.39 -8.47 6.55
CA ARG A 147 33.76 -8.21 6.05
C ARG A 147 34.24 -6.80 6.37
N GLY A 148 33.69 -6.16 7.41
CA GLY A 148 33.98 -4.77 7.78
C GLY A 148 35.47 -4.41 7.84
N TRP A 149 36.28 -5.26 8.47
CA TRP A 149 37.73 -5.07 8.56
C TRP A 149 38.48 -5.14 7.21
N LYS A 150 37.88 -5.75 6.17
CA LYS A 150 38.44 -5.79 4.82
C LYS A 150 38.02 -4.61 3.94
N MET A 151 37.02 -3.83 4.35
CA MET A 151 36.48 -2.73 3.54
C MET A 151 37.54 -1.73 3.06
N PRO A 152 38.51 -1.29 3.89
CA PRO A 152 39.58 -0.40 3.43
C PRO A 152 40.39 -0.99 2.26
N ASN A 153 40.66 -2.30 2.29
CA ASN A 153 41.43 -2.98 1.25
C ASN A 153 40.58 -3.28 0.01
N LEU A 154 39.32 -3.71 0.20
CA LEU A 154 38.41 -3.99 -0.92
C LEU A 154 38.12 -2.73 -1.77
N MET A 155 38.16 -1.56 -1.14
CA MET A 155 37.77 -0.28 -1.75
C MET A 155 38.93 0.72 -1.85
N ALA A 156 40.18 0.27 -1.66
CA ALA A 156 41.36 1.15 -1.65
C ALA A 156 41.44 2.03 -2.91
N SER A 157 41.27 1.39 -4.08
CA SER A 157 41.34 2.02 -5.41
C SER A 157 40.02 2.67 -5.88
N LEU A 158 39.01 2.82 -5.02
CA LEU A 158 37.66 3.24 -5.42
C LEU A 158 37.62 4.70 -5.91
N ARG A 159 37.42 4.93 -7.20
CA ARG A 159 37.37 6.28 -7.79
C ARG A 159 35.96 6.81 -7.97
N TYR A 160 34.98 5.94 -8.18
CA TYR A 160 33.61 6.33 -8.49
C TYR A 160 32.59 5.46 -7.77
N VAL A 161 31.51 6.08 -7.30
CA VAL A 161 30.29 5.35 -6.95
C VAL A 161 29.16 5.83 -7.85
N VAL A 162 28.53 4.92 -8.57
CA VAL A 162 27.35 5.20 -9.39
C VAL A 162 26.12 4.69 -8.64
N ILE A 163 25.12 5.55 -8.43
CA ILE A 163 23.84 5.19 -7.81
C ILE A 163 22.77 5.27 -8.88
N ASP A 164 22.28 4.12 -9.31
CA ASP A 164 21.26 4.03 -10.35
C ASP A 164 19.84 4.11 -9.78
N GLU A 165 18.92 4.62 -10.60
CA GLU A 165 17.53 4.91 -10.24
C GLU A 165 17.40 5.64 -8.88
N LEU A 166 18.21 6.70 -8.70
CA LEU A 166 18.36 7.42 -7.42
C LEU A 166 17.02 7.87 -6.81
N HIS A 167 16.04 8.23 -7.65
CA HIS A 167 14.69 8.60 -7.21
C HIS A 167 13.98 7.52 -6.40
N SER A 168 14.27 6.24 -6.63
CA SER A 168 13.64 5.13 -5.91
C SER A 168 14.06 5.03 -4.44
N PHE A 169 15.12 5.75 -4.06
CA PHE A 169 15.62 5.79 -2.70
C PHE A 169 15.13 7.00 -1.91
N LEU A 170 14.71 8.08 -2.58
CA LEU A 170 14.38 9.35 -1.92
C LEU A 170 13.24 9.19 -0.91
N GLY A 171 13.45 9.66 0.32
CA GLY A 171 12.45 9.61 1.40
C GLY A 171 12.11 8.21 1.92
N THR A 172 12.88 7.18 1.56
CA THR A 172 12.60 5.79 1.97
C THR A 172 13.59 5.30 3.04
N ALA A 173 13.16 4.34 3.87
CA ALA A 173 14.07 3.63 4.81
C ALA A 173 15.29 3.03 4.10
N ARG A 174 15.08 2.52 2.88
CA ARG A 174 16.15 1.99 2.03
C ARG A 174 17.13 3.07 1.56
N GLY A 175 16.66 4.27 1.32
CA GLY A 175 17.50 5.42 0.99
C GLY A 175 18.36 5.88 2.16
N ALA A 176 17.77 5.98 3.35
CA ALA A 176 18.52 6.29 4.58
C ALA A 176 19.63 5.25 4.86
N GLN A 177 19.34 3.96 4.62
CA GLN A 177 20.35 2.90 4.66
C GLN A 177 21.47 3.17 3.64
N LEU A 178 21.12 3.44 2.38
CA LEU A 178 22.11 3.70 1.33
C LEU A 178 22.99 4.90 1.69
N GLN A 179 22.43 6.01 2.16
CA GLN A 179 23.22 7.18 2.56
C GLN A 179 24.21 6.86 3.70
N SER A 180 23.81 6.02 4.67
CA SER A 180 24.69 5.56 5.75
C SER A 180 25.84 4.72 5.19
N LEU A 181 25.54 3.78 4.29
CA LEU A 181 26.55 2.95 3.63
C LEU A 181 27.54 3.78 2.80
N MET A 182 27.04 4.79 2.07
CA MET A 182 27.90 5.69 1.30
C MET A 182 28.79 6.55 2.21
N HIS A 183 28.27 7.02 3.35
CA HIS A 183 29.05 7.74 4.35
C HIS A 183 30.14 6.84 4.97
N ARG A 184 29.77 5.63 5.39
CA ARG A 184 30.71 4.64 5.95
C ARG A 184 31.76 4.20 4.95
N LEU A 185 31.44 4.19 3.66
CA LEU A 185 32.40 3.92 2.59
C LEU A 185 33.47 5.02 2.51
N ASP A 186 33.06 6.30 2.51
CA ASP A 186 33.99 7.44 2.57
C ASP A 186 34.91 7.38 3.80
N LEU A 187 34.36 6.96 4.97
CA LEU A 187 35.14 6.76 6.19
C LEU A 187 36.14 5.60 6.07
N ALA A 188 35.73 4.47 5.47
CA ALA A 188 36.57 3.29 5.30
C ALA A 188 37.77 3.56 4.37
N VAL A 189 37.57 4.34 3.30
CA VAL A 189 38.65 4.74 2.38
C VAL A 189 39.37 6.03 2.78
N ARG A 190 38.90 6.70 3.85
CA ARG A 190 39.46 7.95 4.41
C ARG A 190 39.54 9.12 3.42
N ARG A 191 38.63 9.18 2.46
CA ARG A 191 38.50 10.29 1.51
C ARG A 191 37.08 10.36 0.98
N ARG A 192 36.70 11.52 0.43
CA ARG A 192 35.43 11.67 -0.28
C ARG A 192 35.55 11.00 -1.65
N VAL A 193 34.70 10.02 -1.92
CA VAL A 193 34.57 9.40 -3.25
C VAL A 193 33.51 10.16 -4.04
N PRO A 194 33.80 10.60 -5.28
CA PRO A 194 32.80 11.14 -6.20
C PRO A 194 31.64 10.18 -6.41
N ARG A 195 30.42 10.69 -6.27
CA ARG A 195 29.17 9.94 -6.49
C ARG A 195 28.47 10.47 -7.74
N ILE A 196 27.99 9.55 -8.57
CA ILE A 196 27.22 9.83 -9.78
C ILE A 196 25.82 9.26 -9.60
N GLY A 197 24.84 10.11 -9.37
CA GLY A 197 23.43 9.73 -9.32
C GLY A 197 22.81 9.67 -10.71
N LEU A 198 22.19 8.55 -11.08
CA LEU A 198 21.38 8.43 -12.28
C LEU A 198 19.91 8.47 -11.88
N SER A 199 19.14 9.40 -12.43
CA SER A 199 17.72 9.50 -12.12
C SER A 199 16.89 9.81 -13.36
N ALA A 200 15.60 9.48 -13.32
CA ALA A 200 14.64 10.12 -14.20
C ALA A 200 14.58 11.63 -13.88
N THR A 201 14.13 12.44 -14.82
CA THR A 201 13.86 13.87 -14.54
C THR A 201 12.80 13.98 -13.43
N LEU A 202 13.22 14.48 -12.28
CA LEU A 202 12.37 14.74 -11.11
C LEU A 202 11.84 16.19 -11.13
N GLY A 203 10.83 16.45 -10.32
CA GLY A 203 10.29 17.81 -10.12
C GLY A 203 11.24 18.70 -9.33
N ASP A 204 11.91 18.10 -8.33
CA ASP A 204 12.92 18.77 -7.52
C ASP A 204 14.27 18.04 -7.62
N MET A 205 15.16 18.63 -8.41
CA MET A 205 16.53 18.14 -8.57
C MET A 205 17.42 18.47 -7.36
N SER A 206 17.03 19.46 -6.55
CA SER A 206 17.79 19.86 -5.36
C SER A 206 17.72 18.80 -4.27
N ALA A 207 16.54 18.22 -4.03
CA ALA A 207 16.39 17.12 -3.09
C ALA A 207 17.15 15.86 -3.52
N ALA A 208 17.20 15.57 -4.83
CA ALA A 208 18.00 14.46 -5.35
C ALA A 208 19.51 14.71 -5.21
N ALA A 209 19.96 15.95 -5.41
CA ALA A 209 21.34 16.36 -5.18
C ALA A 209 21.71 16.29 -3.69
N ASP A 210 20.84 16.76 -2.80
CA ASP A 210 21.06 16.66 -1.36
C ASP A 210 21.02 15.20 -0.88
N PHE A 211 20.15 14.36 -1.44
CA PHE A 211 20.19 12.93 -1.16
C PHE A 211 21.54 12.30 -1.52
N LEU A 212 22.09 12.65 -2.69
CA LEU A 212 23.40 12.16 -3.16
C LEU A 212 24.52 12.59 -2.20
N ARG A 213 24.43 13.82 -1.66
CA ARG A 213 25.36 14.36 -0.67
C ARG A 213 24.64 15.19 0.41
N PRO A 214 24.22 14.56 1.53
CA PRO A 214 23.39 15.21 2.55
C PRO A 214 23.99 16.50 3.10
N GLY A 215 23.18 17.57 3.13
CA GLY A 215 23.56 18.91 3.59
C GLY A 215 24.54 19.64 2.66
N LYS A 216 24.86 19.09 1.49
CA LYS A 216 25.82 19.64 0.52
C LYS A 216 25.33 19.48 -0.92
N GLY A 217 24.01 19.37 -1.14
CA GLY A 217 23.42 19.23 -2.47
C GLY A 217 23.79 20.35 -3.44
N SER A 218 24.01 21.58 -2.96
CA SER A 218 24.44 22.72 -3.79
C SER A 218 25.80 22.55 -4.47
N GLY A 219 26.64 21.66 -3.95
CA GLY A 219 27.95 21.31 -4.55
C GLY A 219 27.87 20.19 -5.60
N VAL A 220 26.68 19.68 -5.91
CA VAL A 220 26.49 18.61 -6.90
C VAL A 220 26.26 19.22 -8.28
N THR A 221 27.04 18.78 -9.26
CA THR A 221 26.86 19.19 -10.66
C THR A 221 25.65 18.48 -11.25
N THR A 222 24.60 19.23 -11.60
CA THR A 222 23.37 18.65 -12.15
C THR A 222 23.35 18.77 -13.67
N ILE A 223 23.22 17.63 -14.35
CA ILE A 223 23.08 17.52 -15.79
C ILE A 223 21.64 17.12 -16.09
N VAL A 224 20.86 18.04 -16.64
CA VAL A 224 19.47 17.80 -17.03
C VAL A 224 19.40 17.69 -18.54
N SER A 225 18.85 16.61 -19.05
CA SER A 225 18.51 16.47 -20.48
C SER A 225 17.02 16.22 -20.64
N GLY A 226 16.36 17.15 -21.32
CA GLY A 226 14.96 17.00 -21.73
C GLY A 226 14.81 15.92 -22.79
N SER A 227 13.66 15.24 -22.78
CA SER A 227 13.17 14.50 -23.95
C SER A 227 12.42 15.48 -24.84
N ASP A 228 13.13 16.39 -25.51
CA ASP A 228 12.49 17.31 -26.44
C ASP A 228 12.11 16.54 -27.71
N GLY A 229 10.81 16.51 -28.03
CA GLY A 229 10.30 16.02 -29.31
C GLY A 229 9.67 14.62 -29.35
N GLN A 230 9.48 13.92 -28.22
CA GLN A 230 8.72 12.67 -28.23
C GLN A 230 7.21 12.95 -28.24
N GLU A 231 6.52 12.55 -29.32
CA GLU A 231 5.05 12.63 -29.41
C GLU A 231 4.40 11.79 -28.31
N LEU A 232 3.51 12.37 -27.51
CA LEU A 232 2.77 11.69 -26.45
C LEU A 232 1.33 11.45 -26.91
N ARG A 233 0.91 10.18 -26.95
CA ARG A 233 -0.46 9.76 -27.25
C ARG A 233 -1.14 9.34 -25.96
N LEU A 234 -2.20 10.05 -25.59
CA LEU A 234 -2.96 9.80 -24.36
C LEU A 234 -4.36 9.31 -24.69
N GLN A 235 -4.82 8.31 -23.94
CA GLN A 235 -6.21 7.87 -23.95
C GLN A 235 -6.63 7.53 -22.52
N VAL A 236 -7.77 8.05 -22.10
CA VAL A 236 -8.42 7.71 -20.83
C VAL A 236 -9.82 7.20 -21.16
N ARG A 237 -10.10 5.97 -20.73
CA ARG A 237 -11.40 5.33 -20.93
C ARG A 237 -12.14 5.19 -19.61
N GLY A 238 -13.35 5.73 -19.56
CA GLY A 238 -14.26 5.58 -18.43
C GLY A 238 -15.14 4.33 -18.57
N TYR A 239 -15.39 3.65 -17.46
CA TYR A 239 -16.31 2.52 -17.36
C TYR A 239 -17.20 2.69 -16.12
N ILE A 240 -18.41 2.15 -16.17
CA ILE A 240 -19.33 2.12 -15.04
C ILE A 240 -19.29 0.72 -14.44
N ALA A 241 -18.91 0.61 -13.18
CA ALA A 241 -18.88 -0.66 -12.47
C ALA A 241 -20.28 -1.26 -12.45
N ALA A 242 -20.41 -2.44 -13.03
CA ALA A 242 -21.66 -3.20 -13.07
C ALA A 242 -21.61 -4.33 -12.04
N ALA A 243 -22.76 -4.68 -11.46
CA ALA A 243 -22.86 -5.90 -10.68
C ALA A 243 -22.43 -7.11 -11.54
N PRO A 244 -21.78 -8.13 -10.96
CA PRO A 244 -21.50 -9.36 -11.68
C PRO A 244 -22.81 -9.94 -12.21
N THR A 245 -22.91 -10.18 -13.52
CA THR A 245 -24.10 -10.77 -14.15
C THR A 245 -23.72 -12.05 -14.87
N LEU A 246 -24.53 -13.10 -14.69
CA LEU A 246 -24.41 -14.36 -15.43
C LEU A 246 -24.60 -14.09 -16.93
N ASN A 247 -23.71 -14.61 -17.77
CA ASN A 247 -23.90 -14.47 -19.22
C ASN A 247 -25.12 -15.30 -19.70
N PRO A 248 -25.74 -14.97 -20.85
CA PRO A 248 -26.95 -15.66 -21.32
C PRO A 248 -26.78 -17.16 -21.58
N ARG A 249 -25.59 -17.60 -22.03
CA ARG A 249 -25.27 -19.04 -22.25
C ARG A 249 -25.17 -19.80 -20.94
N ALA A 250 -24.66 -19.16 -19.89
CA ALA A 250 -24.57 -19.76 -18.57
C ALA A 250 -25.87 -19.72 -17.79
N ARG A 251 -26.72 -18.70 -18.00
CA ARG A 251 -28.12 -18.77 -17.55
C ARG A 251 -28.83 -19.99 -18.14
N ALA A 252 -28.64 -20.24 -19.44
CA ALA A 252 -29.20 -21.43 -20.09
C ALA A 252 -28.57 -22.76 -19.60
N ALA A 253 -27.26 -22.81 -19.37
CA ALA A 253 -26.58 -24.00 -18.83
C ALA A 253 -26.94 -24.28 -17.35
N HIS A 254 -27.13 -23.22 -16.56
CA HIS A 254 -27.59 -23.30 -15.17
C HIS A 254 -29.07 -23.73 -15.07
N GLU A 255 -29.89 -23.41 -16.08
CA GLU A 255 -31.27 -23.90 -16.20
C GLU A 255 -31.33 -25.37 -16.66
N LEU A 256 -30.27 -25.90 -17.27
CA LEU A 256 -30.19 -27.25 -17.85
C LEU A 256 -29.39 -28.28 -17.03
N ASN A 257 -28.91 -27.94 -15.82
CA ASN A 257 -28.28 -28.88 -14.88
C ASN A 257 -26.98 -29.55 -15.40
N GLU A 258 -26.12 -28.83 -16.12
CA GLU A 258 -24.75 -29.28 -16.41
C GLU A 258 -23.74 -28.60 -15.46
N ASP A 259 -22.93 -29.42 -14.75
CA ASP A 259 -21.93 -29.04 -13.74
C ASP A 259 -20.68 -28.31 -14.32
N ALA A 260 -20.87 -27.34 -15.22
CA ALA A 260 -19.79 -26.58 -15.84
C ALA A 260 -20.09 -25.07 -15.90
N VAL A 261 -20.49 -24.48 -14.77
CA VAL A 261 -20.58 -23.01 -14.62
C VAL A 261 -19.18 -22.45 -14.38
N SER A 262 -18.64 -21.73 -15.38
CA SER A 262 -17.32 -21.08 -15.36
C SER A 262 -17.44 -19.70 -14.68
N VAL A 263 -16.40 -19.23 -13.99
CA VAL A 263 -16.34 -17.90 -13.31
C VAL A 263 -16.60 -16.70 -14.25
N ASP A 264 -16.69 -16.91 -15.57
CA ASP A 264 -17.26 -15.91 -16.49
C ASP A 264 -18.72 -15.52 -16.13
N ASP A 265 -19.30 -16.18 -15.12
CA ASP A 265 -20.62 -15.90 -14.56
C ASP A 265 -20.64 -14.88 -13.42
N PHE A 266 -19.47 -14.48 -12.91
CA PHE A 266 -19.38 -13.45 -11.87
C PHE A 266 -18.14 -12.54 -12.01
N SER A 267 -17.86 -12.06 -13.20
CA SER A 267 -17.07 -10.84 -13.37
C SER A 267 -18.01 -9.63 -13.47
N SER A 268 -17.64 -8.51 -12.84
CA SER A 268 -18.34 -7.24 -13.05
C SER A 268 -18.24 -6.84 -14.54
N GLY A 269 -19.32 -6.34 -15.13
CA GLY A 269 -19.41 -6.09 -16.58
C GLY A 269 -18.29 -5.18 -17.11
N ASP A 270 -17.87 -4.21 -16.31
CA ASP A 270 -16.76 -3.31 -16.59
C ASP A 270 -15.42 -4.04 -16.78
N ASN A 271 -15.10 -5.04 -15.95
CA ASN A 271 -13.84 -5.80 -16.09
C ASN A 271 -13.81 -6.59 -17.40
N LEU A 272 -14.96 -7.08 -17.87
CA LEU A 272 -15.07 -7.74 -19.18
C LEU A 272 -14.87 -6.75 -20.32
N GLU A 273 -15.55 -5.60 -20.29
CA GLU A 273 -15.41 -4.56 -21.31
C GLU A 273 -13.98 -4.02 -21.40
N ILE A 274 -13.32 -3.80 -20.25
CA ILE A 274 -11.92 -3.41 -20.18
C ILE A 274 -11.04 -4.50 -20.82
N ALA A 275 -11.26 -5.77 -20.47
CA ALA A 275 -10.49 -6.88 -21.03
C ALA A 275 -10.72 -7.05 -22.54
N ASP A 276 -11.94 -6.83 -23.05
CA ASP A 276 -12.25 -6.83 -24.48
C ASP A 276 -11.48 -5.73 -25.22
N HIS A 277 -11.50 -4.51 -24.68
CA HIS A 277 -10.75 -3.40 -25.27
C HIS A 277 -9.24 -3.64 -25.22
N LEU A 278 -8.71 -4.12 -24.08
CA LEU A 278 -7.30 -4.49 -23.96
C LEU A 278 -6.90 -5.55 -24.98
N PHE A 279 -7.70 -6.62 -25.13
CA PHE A 279 -7.44 -7.69 -26.08
C PHE A 279 -7.41 -7.16 -27.52
N GLY A 280 -8.43 -6.38 -27.92
CA GLY A 280 -8.50 -5.80 -29.27
C GLY A 280 -7.40 -4.78 -29.57
N THR A 281 -6.89 -4.09 -28.55
CA THR A 281 -5.93 -2.98 -28.71
C THR A 281 -4.46 -3.42 -28.59
N LEU A 282 -4.17 -4.36 -27.69
CA LEU A 282 -2.79 -4.71 -27.31
C LEU A 282 -2.28 -5.99 -27.98
N ARG A 283 -3.18 -6.87 -28.43
CA ARG A 283 -2.77 -8.10 -29.12
C ARG A 283 -1.95 -7.79 -30.38
N GLY A 284 -0.97 -8.64 -30.67
CA GLY A 284 -0.11 -8.52 -31.86
C GLY A 284 1.00 -7.47 -31.70
N THR A 285 1.10 -6.82 -30.54
CA THR A 285 2.15 -5.84 -30.23
C THR A 285 2.77 -6.10 -28.86
N HIS A 286 3.85 -5.37 -28.55
CA HIS A 286 4.60 -5.50 -27.31
C HIS A 286 4.17 -4.43 -26.30
N ASN A 287 3.59 -4.80 -25.15
CA ASN A 287 2.97 -3.84 -24.24
C ASN A 287 3.19 -4.14 -22.76
N LEU A 288 2.93 -3.13 -21.92
CA LEU A 288 2.80 -3.30 -20.47
C LEU A 288 1.42 -2.85 -20.02
N VAL A 289 0.81 -3.60 -19.10
CA VAL A 289 -0.45 -3.25 -18.44
C VAL A 289 -0.19 -3.21 -16.94
N PHE A 290 -0.14 -2.03 -16.34
CA PHE A 290 0.05 -1.85 -14.92
C PHE A 290 -1.28 -1.96 -14.16
N ALA A 291 -1.29 -2.70 -13.06
CA ALA A 291 -2.41 -2.76 -12.13
C ALA A 291 -1.96 -2.44 -10.69
N ASN A 292 -2.85 -1.82 -9.92
CA ASN A 292 -2.56 -1.40 -8.54
C ASN A 292 -2.56 -2.55 -7.52
N SER A 293 -3.04 -3.73 -7.90
CA SER A 293 -3.06 -4.91 -7.04
C SER A 293 -2.63 -6.17 -7.78
N ARG A 294 -2.04 -7.11 -7.05
CA ARG A 294 -1.68 -8.44 -7.57
C ARG A 294 -2.92 -9.19 -8.03
N THR A 295 -4.03 -9.05 -7.29
CA THR A 295 -5.34 -9.61 -7.64
C THR A 295 -5.81 -9.14 -9.01
N ALA A 296 -5.68 -7.84 -9.31
CA ALA A 296 -6.04 -7.31 -10.62
C ALA A 296 -5.12 -7.84 -11.72
N VAL A 297 -3.80 -7.96 -11.46
CA VAL A 297 -2.86 -8.59 -12.44
C VAL A 297 -3.33 -9.99 -12.82
N GLU A 298 -3.59 -10.84 -11.82
CA GLU A 298 -4.01 -12.22 -12.01
C GLU A 298 -5.37 -12.29 -12.73
N THR A 299 -6.33 -11.46 -12.32
CA THR A 299 -7.67 -11.39 -12.91
C THR A 299 -7.62 -11.02 -14.39
N TYR A 300 -6.94 -9.92 -14.75
CA TYR A 300 -6.86 -9.49 -16.15
C TYR A 300 -6.02 -10.43 -17.00
N THR A 301 -5.01 -11.08 -16.43
CA THR A 301 -4.23 -12.10 -17.15
C THR A 301 -5.10 -13.31 -17.52
N ASP A 302 -5.94 -13.81 -16.61
CA ASP A 302 -6.90 -14.90 -16.88
C ASP A 302 -7.92 -14.46 -17.94
N LEU A 303 -8.53 -13.28 -17.78
CA LEU A 303 -9.51 -12.73 -18.73
C LEU A 303 -8.95 -12.59 -20.15
N LEU A 304 -7.70 -12.15 -20.30
CA LEU A 304 -7.05 -11.98 -21.60
C LEU A 304 -6.58 -13.32 -22.19
N SER A 305 -6.11 -14.25 -21.36
CA SER A 305 -5.74 -15.61 -21.78
C SER A 305 -6.94 -16.35 -22.36
N ARG A 306 -8.11 -16.26 -21.71
CA ARG A 306 -9.35 -16.86 -22.21
C ARG A 306 -9.79 -16.30 -23.55
N ARG A 307 -9.59 -15.00 -23.78
CA ARG A 307 -9.86 -14.36 -25.08
C ARG A 307 -8.92 -14.87 -26.17
N CYS A 308 -7.66 -15.17 -25.85
CA CYS A 308 -6.76 -15.88 -26.76
C CYS A 308 -7.31 -17.26 -27.11
N ASP A 309 -7.73 -18.05 -26.11
CA ASP A 309 -8.28 -19.40 -26.32
C ASP A 309 -9.55 -19.35 -27.18
N ALA A 310 -10.48 -18.45 -26.87
CA ALA A 310 -11.74 -18.29 -27.59
C ALA A 310 -11.55 -17.83 -29.04
N ALA A 311 -10.53 -17.01 -29.30
CA ALA A 311 -10.15 -16.58 -30.65
C ALA A 311 -9.24 -17.59 -31.38
N ALA A 312 -8.84 -18.69 -30.73
CA ALA A 312 -7.89 -19.69 -31.24
C ALA A 312 -6.54 -19.07 -31.67
N VAL A 313 -5.99 -18.18 -30.84
CA VAL A 313 -4.72 -17.48 -31.09
C VAL A 313 -3.71 -17.76 -29.99
N PRO A 314 -2.39 -17.64 -30.26
CA PRO A 314 -1.37 -17.83 -29.23
C PRO A 314 -1.58 -16.89 -28.02
N ASN A 315 -1.23 -17.37 -26.82
CA ASN A 315 -1.31 -16.56 -25.62
C ASN A 315 -0.11 -15.60 -25.50
N GLU A 316 -0.39 -14.33 -25.76
CA GLU A 316 0.57 -13.22 -25.71
C GLU A 316 0.53 -12.48 -24.36
N PHE A 317 -0.41 -12.79 -23.46
CA PHE A 317 -0.65 -12.09 -22.20
C PHE A 317 -0.06 -12.85 -21.02
N VAL A 318 0.84 -12.19 -20.27
CA VAL A 318 1.60 -12.84 -19.19
C VAL A 318 1.59 -12.04 -17.90
N PRO A 319 1.51 -12.69 -16.72
CA PRO A 319 1.54 -11.98 -15.44
C PRO A 319 2.97 -11.68 -15.00
N HIS A 320 3.17 -10.58 -14.28
CA HIS A 320 4.45 -10.24 -13.66
C HIS A 320 4.28 -9.47 -12.34
N HIS A 321 4.56 -10.12 -11.20
CA HIS A 321 4.60 -9.49 -9.88
C HIS A 321 5.54 -10.23 -8.91
N GLY A 322 5.86 -9.61 -7.78
CA GLY A 322 6.90 -10.07 -6.85
C GLY A 322 6.69 -11.49 -6.29
N ASN A 323 5.43 -11.90 -6.15
CA ASN A 323 5.06 -13.22 -5.63
C ASN A 323 5.33 -14.38 -6.60
N LEU A 324 5.54 -14.13 -7.90
CA LEU A 324 5.81 -15.18 -8.86
C LEU A 324 7.23 -15.76 -8.65
N SER A 325 7.39 -17.06 -8.87
CA SER A 325 8.70 -17.70 -8.81
C SER A 325 9.70 -17.04 -9.76
N LYS A 326 10.99 -17.18 -9.43
CA LYS A 326 12.09 -16.63 -10.23
C LYS A 326 12.01 -17.10 -11.69
N ASP A 327 11.81 -18.40 -11.90
CA ASP A 327 11.73 -18.99 -13.24
C ASP A 327 10.60 -18.37 -14.09
N ILE A 328 9.44 -18.09 -13.48
CA ILE A 328 8.32 -17.45 -14.18
C ILE A 328 8.66 -16.01 -14.55
N ARG A 329 9.24 -15.25 -13.61
CA ARG A 329 9.64 -13.86 -13.87
C ARG A 329 10.71 -13.78 -14.96
N GLU A 330 11.76 -14.60 -14.87
CA GLU A 330 12.82 -14.67 -15.87
C GLU A 330 12.29 -15.10 -17.25
N HIS A 331 11.33 -16.03 -17.30
CA HIS A 331 10.67 -16.40 -18.54
C HIS A 331 9.89 -15.22 -19.14
N THR A 332 9.08 -14.52 -18.35
CA THR A 332 8.36 -13.31 -18.81
C THR A 332 9.32 -12.21 -19.28
N GLU A 333 10.38 -11.93 -18.52
CA GLU A 333 11.42 -10.96 -18.89
C GLU A 333 12.14 -11.36 -20.19
N SER A 334 12.43 -12.65 -20.38
CA SER A 334 13.04 -13.16 -21.62
C SER A 334 12.12 -12.98 -22.83
N ARG A 335 10.83 -13.26 -22.65
CA ARG A 335 9.79 -13.06 -23.68
C ARG A 335 9.63 -11.59 -24.05
N LEU A 336 9.68 -10.68 -23.07
CA LEU A 336 9.63 -9.23 -23.33
C LEU A 336 10.90 -8.72 -24.05
N ARG A 337 12.07 -9.30 -23.78
CA ARG A 337 13.31 -8.95 -24.50
C ARG A 337 13.31 -9.44 -25.95
N ASP A 338 12.69 -10.59 -26.20
CA ASP A 338 12.56 -11.15 -27.55
C ASP A 338 11.55 -10.35 -28.38
N ARG A 339 12.04 -9.61 -29.37
CA ARG A 339 11.20 -8.77 -30.24
C ARG A 339 10.45 -9.56 -31.31
N THR A 340 10.75 -10.84 -31.50
CA THR A 340 10.20 -11.63 -32.60
C THR A 340 8.75 -12.07 -32.38
N GLN A 341 8.29 -12.13 -31.13
CA GLN A 341 6.94 -12.58 -30.77
C GLN A 341 6.23 -11.52 -29.92
N PRO A 342 4.99 -11.10 -30.25
CA PRO A 342 4.25 -10.17 -29.43
C PRO A 342 4.03 -10.65 -27.99
N VAL A 343 4.26 -9.75 -27.02
CA VAL A 343 4.05 -10.04 -25.60
C VAL A 343 3.48 -8.82 -24.89
N THR A 344 2.40 -9.01 -24.15
CA THR A 344 1.83 -8.03 -23.24
C THR A 344 1.94 -8.53 -21.81
N ALA A 345 2.76 -7.86 -20.99
CA ALA A 345 2.88 -8.21 -19.58
C ALA A 345 1.90 -7.39 -18.73
N ILE A 346 1.07 -8.08 -17.95
CA ILE A 346 0.22 -7.49 -16.92
C ILE A 346 1.00 -7.53 -15.61
N CYS A 347 1.27 -6.36 -15.02
CA CYS A 347 2.24 -6.25 -13.93
C CYS A 347 1.84 -5.27 -12.84
N THR A 348 2.41 -5.45 -11.64
CA THR A 348 2.42 -4.37 -10.62
C THR A 348 3.59 -3.42 -10.89
N SER A 349 4.02 -2.63 -9.89
CA SER A 349 5.22 -1.77 -9.96
C SER A 349 6.53 -2.52 -10.25
N THR A 350 6.53 -3.86 -10.31
CA THR A 350 7.73 -4.67 -10.59
C THR A 350 8.42 -4.39 -11.92
N LEU A 351 7.67 -3.96 -12.95
CA LEU A 351 8.22 -3.56 -14.26
C LEU A 351 8.22 -2.04 -14.47
N GLU A 352 7.96 -1.26 -13.41
CA GLU A 352 8.03 0.20 -13.44
C GLU A 352 9.50 0.67 -13.57
N MET A 353 10.42 -0.10 -13.01
CA MET A 353 11.84 0.22 -12.85
C MET A 353 12.76 -0.46 -13.88
N GLY A 354 13.95 0.15 -14.09
CA GLY A 354 14.94 0.09 -15.17
C GLY A 354 15.28 -1.18 -15.98
N ILE A 355 14.60 -2.32 -15.84
CA ILE A 355 14.94 -3.54 -16.61
C ILE A 355 14.82 -3.27 -18.11
N ASP A 356 15.83 -3.64 -18.89
CA ASP A 356 15.76 -3.55 -20.35
C ASP A 356 14.88 -4.66 -20.92
N ILE A 357 13.59 -4.38 -20.96
CA ILE A 357 12.55 -5.20 -21.61
C ILE A 357 12.32 -4.77 -23.07
N GLY A 358 13.24 -4.02 -23.68
CA GLY A 358 13.04 -3.44 -25.01
C GLY A 358 12.07 -2.25 -25.04
N SER A 359 11.72 -1.80 -26.24
CA SER A 359 10.71 -0.74 -26.44
C SER A 359 9.33 -1.37 -26.55
N VAL A 360 8.44 -1.01 -25.62
CA VAL A 360 7.02 -1.37 -25.76
C VAL A 360 6.29 -0.32 -26.59
N THR A 361 5.31 -0.77 -27.34
CA THR A 361 4.42 0.04 -28.18
C THR A 361 3.48 0.87 -27.32
N SER A 362 2.94 0.29 -26.25
CA SER A 362 2.03 0.97 -25.33
C SER A 362 2.25 0.59 -23.88
N VAL A 363 1.91 1.55 -23.01
CA VAL A 363 1.69 1.33 -21.60
C VAL A 363 0.20 1.55 -21.30
N ALA A 364 -0.41 0.61 -20.61
CA ALA A 364 -1.76 0.69 -20.09
C ALA A 364 -1.74 0.71 -18.56
N GLN A 365 -2.71 1.38 -17.95
CA GLN A 365 -2.88 1.51 -16.51
C GLN A 365 -4.33 1.17 -16.14
N LEU A 366 -4.50 0.19 -15.25
CA LEU A 366 -5.78 -0.24 -14.69
C LEU A 366 -6.03 0.47 -13.36
N GLY A 367 -7.12 1.23 -13.29
CA GLY A 367 -7.46 2.08 -12.15
C GLY A 367 -6.57 3.34 -12.07
N THR A 368 -6.83 4.18 -11.07
CA THR A 368 -6.12 5.45 -10.92
C THR A 368 -4.61 5.24 -10.72
N PRO A 369 -3.73 6.02 -11.37
CA PRO A 369 -2.30 5.95 -11.10
C PRO A 369 -2.00 6.24 -9.63
N PRO A 370 -0.98 5.60 -9.02
CA PRO A 370 -0.62 5.86 -7.62
C PRO A 370 0.02 7.23 -7.39
N GLY A 371 0.45 7.91 -8.45
CA GLY A 371 1.08 9.23 -8.41
C GLY A 371 1.66 9.63 -9.77
N VAL A 372 2.08 10.89 -9.90
CA VAL A 372 2.63 11.48 -11.13
C VAL A 372 4.01 10.91 -11.44
N ALA A 373 4.88 10.79 -10.43
CA ALA A 373 6.21 10.20 -10.57
C ALA A 373 6.14 8.75 -11.08
N ALA A 374 5.23 7.94 -10.52
CA ALA A 374 5.02 6.56 -10.95
C ALA A 374 4.50 6.48 -12.38
N LEU A 375 3.51 7.32 -12.73
CA LEU A 375 2.97 7.37 -14.10
C LEU A 375 4.05 7.75 -15.12
N ARG A 376 4.94 8.68 -14.79
CA ARG A 376 6.09 9.07 -15.63
C ARG A 376 7.06 7.92 -15.87
N GLN A 377 7.39 7.14 -14.83
CA GLN A 377 8.26 5.98 -14.94
C GLN A 377 7.65 4.91 -15.84
N ARG A 378 6.35 4.63 -15.66
CA ARG A 378 5.58 3.71 -16.52
C ARG A 378 5.56 4.18 -17.96
N LEU A 379 5.19 5.44 -18.22
CA LEU A 379 5.18 6.04 -19.55
C LEU A 379 6.56 5.95 -20.24
N GLY A 380 7.63 6.15 -19.46
CA GLY A 380 9.00 6.06 -19.92
C GLY A 380 9.46 4.67 -20.40
N ARG A 381 8.61 3.64 -20.28
CA ARG A 381 8.82 2.33 -20.90
C ARG A 381 8.43 2.30 -22.38
N SER A 382 7.54 3.20 -22.80
CA SER A 382 7.06 3.31 -24.19
C SER A 382 7.81 4.35 -25.03
N GLY A 383 7.76 4.19 -26.36
CA GLY A 383 8.23 5.16 -27.34
C GLY A 383 9.77 5.33 -27.45
N ARG A 384 10.54 4.25 -27.35
CA ARG A 384 12.01 4.36 -27.58
C ARG A 384 12.31 4.53 -29.07
N ARG A 385 13.44 5.16 -29.40
CA ARG A 385 13.98 5.35 -30.77
C ARG A 385 13.16 6.27 -31.69
N GLY A 386 12.38 7.18 -31.12
CA GLY A 386 11.60 8.18 -31.88
C GLY A 386 10.13 7.82 -32.07
N ASP A 387 9.71 6.62 -31.65
CA ASP A 387 8.30 6.24 -31.65
C ASP A 387 7.50 7.07 -30.62
N PRO A 388 6.22 7.38 -30.89
CA PRO A 388 5.34 8.04 -29.94
C PRO A 388 5.21 7.24 -28.63
N ALA A 389 5.24 7.94 -27.49
CA ALA A 389 4.93 7.35 -26.19
C ALA A 389 3.41 7.20 -26.08
N THR A 390 2.89 5.99 -25.97
CA THR A 390 1.43 5.77 -25.85
C THR A 390 1.05 5.33 -24.45
N LEU A 391 0.17 6.10 -23.81
CA LEU A 391 -0.37 5.84 -22.48
C LEU A 391 -1.89 5.73 -22.51
N ARG A 392 -2.39 4.62 -21.95
CA ARG A 392 -3.82 4.29 -21.88
C ARG A 392 -4.24 4.08 -20.44
N LEU A 393 -5.27 4.77 -19.96
CA LEU A 393 -5.84 4.56 -18.62
C LEU A 393 -7.25 3.98 -18.74
N TYR A 394 -7.57 3.04 -17.87
CA TYR A 394 -8.88 2.41 -17.76
C TYR A 394 -9.40 2.66 -16.35
N ILE A 395 -10.39 3.53 -16.22
CA ILE A 395 -10.95 3.95 -14.93
C ILE A 395 -12.38 3.44 -14.84
N SER A 396 -12.67 2.68 -13.78
CA SER A 396 -14.02 2.20 -13.48
C SER A 396 -14.57 2.96 -12.27
N GLU A 397 -15.78 3.50 -12.41
CA GLU A 397 -16.48 4.26 -11.38
C GLU A 397 -17.79 3.56 -10.99
N ALA A 398 -18.16 3.60 -9.71
CA ALA A 398 -19.40 2.98 -9.23
C ALA A 398 -20.64 3.61 -9.86
N LYS A 399 -21.68 2.86 -10.20
CA LYS A 399 -22.93 3.47 -10.71
C LYS A 399 -23.52 4.45 -9.68
N VAL A 400 -23.95 5.62 -10.16
CA VAL A 400 -24.67 6.61 -9.33
C VAL A 400 -26.16 6.28 -9.33
N GLU A 401 -26.72 6.19 -8.13
CA GLU A 401 -28.11 5.92 -7.81
C GLU A 401 -28.59 6.99 -6.81
N PRO A 402 -29.91 7.19 -6.60
CA PRO A 402 -30.40 8.24 -5.70
C PRO A 402 -29.90 8.14 -4.25
N THR A 403 -29.46 6.95 -3.83
CA THR A 403 -28.89 6.67 -2.50
C THR A 403 -27.37 6.67 -2.50
N THR A 404 -26.71 6.99 -3.61
CA THR A 404 -25.24 7.02 -3.69
C THR A 404 -24.69 8.08 -2.76
N HIS A 405 -23.60 7.72 -2.08
CA HIS A 405 -22.93 8.61 -1.16
C HIS A 405 -22.37 9.85 -1.90
N PRO A 406 -22.50 11.08 -1.36
CA PRO A 406 -22.07 12.31 -2.05
C PRO A 406 -20.61 12.31 -2.51
N ALA A 407 -19.73 11.62 -1.79
CA ALA A 407 -18.31 11.50 -2.18
C ALA A 407 -18.11 10.64 -3.44
N ASP A 408 -18.97 9.66 -3.69
CA ASP A 408 -18.89 8.77 -4.85
C ASP A 408 -19.51 9.43 -6.09
N GLU A 409 -20.51 10.28 -5.91
CA GLU A 409 -21.11 11.10 -6.98
C GLU A 409 -20.08 12.02 -7.66
N LEU A 410 -18.98 12.36 -6.98
CA LEU A 410 -17.91 13.19 -7.51
C LEU A 410 -17.07 12.50 -8.60
N ARG A 411 -17.17 11.18 -8.80
CA ARG A 411 -16.34 10.43 -9.76
C ARG A 411 -14.84 10.63 -9.49
N ALA A 412 -14.47 10.47 -8.22
CA ALA A 412 -13.17 10.87 -7.70
C ALA A 412 -11.99 10.13 -8.36
N GLN A 413 -12.15 8.87 -8.78
CA GLN A 413 -11.07 8.08 -9.37
C GLN A 413 -10.70 8.62 -10.76
N LEU A 414 -11.70 8.98 -11.57
CA LEU A 414 -11.53 9.56 -12.89
C LEU A 414 -10.92 10.96 -12.78
N VAL A 415 -11.46 11.81 -11.90
CA VAL A 415 -10.93 13.17 -11.74
C VAL A 415 -9.51 13.15 -11.18
N GLN A 416 -9.18 12.22 -10.29
CA GLN A 416 -7.81 12.02 -9.82
C GLN A 416 -6.88 11.59 -10.97
N ALA A 417 -7.33 10.68 -11.85
CA ALA A 417 -6.56 10.26 -13.02
C ALA A 417 -6.27 11.43 -13.98
N ILE A 418 -7.27 12.27 -14.24
CA ILE A 418 -7.13 13.51 -15.02
C ILE A 418 -6.12 14.44 -14.33
N ALA A 419 -6.27 14.69 -13.03
CA ALA A 419 -5.35 15.53 -12.27
C ALA A 419 -3.90 15.05 -12.36
N THR A 420 -3.66 13.75 -12.24
CA THR A 420 -2.32 13.16 -12.40
C THR A 420 -1.76 13.38 -13.81
N ILE A 421 -2.58 13.25 -14.86
CA ILE A 421 -2.16 13.50 -16.25
C ILE A 421 -1.86 14.98 -16.49
N GLU A 422 -2.71 15.89 -16.01
CA GLU A 422 -2.50 17.33 -16.16
C GLU A 422 -1.20 17.78 -15.49
N LEU A 423 -0.91 17.26 -14.30
CA LEU A 423 0.36 17.52 -13.60
C LEU A 423 1.56 16.92 -14.34
N LEU A 424 1.41 15.71 -14.91
CA LEU A 424 2.43 15.08 -15.76
C LEU A 424 2.76 15.95 -16.99
N LEU A 425 1.73 16.46 -17.67
CA LEU A 425 1.86 17.34 -18.85
C LEU A 425 2.58 18.65 -18.50
N ARG A 426 2.33 19.19 -17.30
CA ARG A 426 3.03 20.37 -16.76
C ARG A 426 4.41 20.05 -16.18
N ARG A 427 4.86 18.79 -16.28
CA ARG A 427 6.15 18.30 -15.76
C ARG A 427 6.31 18.52 -14.26
N TRP A 428 5.21 18.50 -13.50
CA TRP A 428 5.23 18.51 -12.04
C TRP A 428 5.28 17.06 -11.52
N TYR A 429 6.01 16.83 -10.44
CA TYR A 429 6.13 15.53 -9.79
C TYR A 429 6.13 15.72 -8.27
N GLU A 430 5.68 14.71 -7.53
CA GLU A 430 5.68 14.76 -6.07
C GLU A 430 7.11 15.01 -5.53
N PRO A 431 7.30 15.98 -4.63
CA PRO A 431 8.56 16.14 -3.94
C PRO A 431 8.83 14.93 -3.03
N PRO A 432 10.09 14.54 -2.83
CA PRO A 432 10.41 13.51 -1.85
C PRO A 432 10.10 14.00 -0.44
N GLN A 433 9.73 13.07 0.43
CA GLN A 433 9.45 13.38 1.83
C GLN A 433 10.73 13.87 2.52
N ALA A 434 10.76 15.13 2.94
CA ALA A 434 12.00 15.82 3.33
C ALA A 434 12.39 15.65 4.82
N GLU A 435 11.50 15.18 5.69
CA GLU A 435 11.67 15.31 7.14
C GLU A 435 11.32 14.04 7.94
N THR A 436 11.98 12.92 7.67
CA THR A 436 11.78 11.67 8.43
C THR A 436 12.96 11.34 9.32
N LEU A 437 12.69 10.99 10.59
CA LEU A 437 13.74 10.60 11.55
C LEU A 437 14.41 9.26 11.21
N HIS A 438 13.70 8.38 10.47
CA HIS A 438 14.16 7.04 10.09
C HIS A 438 14.73 6.23 11.27
N LEU A 439 14.09 6.29 12.45
CA LEU A 439 14.60 5.66 13.67
C LEU A 439 14.81 4.15 13.49
N SER A 440 13.89 3.43 12.83
CA SER A 440 14.07 2.01 12.52
C SER A 440 15.34 1.74 11.70
N THR A 441 15.63 2.57 10.69
CA THR A 441 16.87 2.46 9.91
C THR A 441 18.10 2.83 10.73
N LEU A 442 18.01 3.85 11.58
CA LEU A 442 19.09 4.20 12.52
C LEU A 442 19.43 3.02 13.44
N ILE A 443 18.43 2.33 13.99
CA ILE A 443 18.62 1.11 14.81
C ILE A 443 19.41 0.06 14.04
N GLN A 444 18.99 -0.23 12.80
CA GLN A 444 19.70 -1.16 11.92
C GLN A 444 21.16 -0.72 11.72
N GLN A 445 21.40 0.57 11.48
CA GLN A 445 22.75 1.09 11.24
C GLN A 445 23.62 1.11 12.50
N ILE A 446 23.06 1.30 13.69
CA ILE A 446 23.78 1.14 14.98
C ILE A 446 24.25 -0.31 15.12
N LEU A 447 23.36 -1.28 14.93
CA LEU A 447 23.70 -2.71 15.01
C LEU A 447 24.73 -3.10 13.95
N SER A 448 24.61 -2.58 12.73
CA SER A 448 25.57 -2.81 11.66
C SER A 448 26.94 -2.22 11.97
N LEU A 449 27.00 -1.03 12.57
CA LEU A 449 28.26 -0.38 12.93
C LEU A 449 28.98 -1.14 14.04
N ILE A 450 28.24 -1.63 15.06
CA ILE A 450 28.78 -2.54 16.08
C ILE A 450 29.36 -3.79 15.41
N ALA A 451 28.61 -4.41 14.48
CA ALA A 451 29.07 -5.61 13.77
C ALA A 451 30.34 -5.37 12.93
N GLN A 452 30.39 -4.23 12.22
CA GLN A 452 31.50 -3.84 11.37
C GLN A 452 32.82 -3.72 12.15
N HIS A 453 32.76 -3.17 13.36
CA HIS A 453 33.93 -2.83 14.16
C HIS A 453 34.20 -3.80 15.32
N GLY A 454 33.29 -4.74 15.60
CA GLY A 454 33.35 -5.61 16.78
C GLY A 454 32.96 -4.89 18.09
N GLY A 455 32.43 -3.68 18.00
CA GLY A 455 32.08 -2.81 19.12
C GLY A 455 32.31 -1.34 18.79
N VAL A 456 31.49 -0.44 19.33
CA VAL A 456 31.65 1.02 19.18
C VAL A 456 31.24 1.77 20.44
N THR A 457 31.83 2.94 20.69
CA THR A 457 31.35 3.81 21.77
C THR A 457 30.07 4.54 21.35
N PRO A 458 29.18 4.94 22.28
CA PRO A 458 28.01 5.75 21.96
C PRO A 458 28.37 7.06 21.25
N ALA A 459 29.48 7.69 21.66
CA ALA A 459 29.97 8.93 21.07
C ALA A 459 30.41 8.74 19.61
N ASP A 460 31.15 7.66 19.31
CA ASP A 460 31.59 7.36 17.94
C ASP A 460 30.41 6.96 17.05
N ALA A 461 29.45 6.20 17.59
CA ALA A 461 28.22 5.83 16.87
C ALA A 461 27.39 7.07 16.50
N HIS A 462 27.12 7.96 17.47
CA HIS A 462 26.40 9.21 17.25
C HIS A 462 27.15 10.12 16.27
N ARG A 463 28.47 10.25 16.42
CA ARG A 463 29.30 11.06 15.52
C ARG A 463 29.25 10.54 14.08
N THR A 464 29.30 9.23 13.90
CA THR A 464 29.33 8.56 12.59
C THR A 464 27.96 8.61 11.90
N LEU A 465 26.88 8.34 12.64
CA LEU A 465 25.55 8.18 12.06
C LEU A 465 24.74 9.48 12.02
N CYS A 466 24.84 10.32 13.05
CA CYS A 466 24.00 11.52 13.19
C CYS A 466 24.78 12.81 12.87
N VAL A 467 25.96 13.03 13.47
CA VAL A 467 26.69 14.30 13.31
C VAL A 467 27.31 14.45 11.92
N LYS A 468 27.98 13.40 11.45
CA LYS A 468 28.62 13.38 10.11
C LYS A 468 27.82 12.58 9.08
N GLY A 469 26.91 11.73 9.55
CA GLY A 469 26.13 10.81 8.75
C GLY A 469 24.77 11.37 8.34
N PRO A 470 23.89 10.53 7.77
CA PRO A 470 22.61 10.98 7.21
C PRO A 470 21.51 11.22 8.24
N PHE A 471 21.68 10.81 9.50
CA PHE A 471 20.65 10.93 10.53
C PHE A 471 20.76 12.25 11.32
N ALA A 472 20.97 13.37 10.61
CA ALA A 472 21.26 14.68 11.22
C ALA A 472 20.10 15.24 12.07
N ALA A 473 18.86 14.80 11.82
CA ALA A 473 17.69 15.15 12.61
C ALA A 473 17.67 14.48 14.00
N VAL A 474 18.56 13.53 14.26
CA VAL A 474 18.65 12.83 15.55
C VAL A 474 19.76 13.44 16.39
N ASP A 475 19.37 14.28 17.36
CA ASP A 475 20.30 14.87 18.32
C ASP A 475 20.80 13.84 19.36
N ALA A 476 21.74 14.27 20.22
CA ALA A 476 22.35 13.40 21.22
C ALA A 476 21.34 12.88 22.27
N ALA A 477 20.30 13.66 22.60
CA ALA A 477 19.30 13.28 23.58
C ALA A 477 18.37 12.19 23.01
N LEU A 478 17.91 12.38 21.77
CA LEU A 478 17.11 11.41 21.03
C LEU A 478 17.91 10.14 20.75
N PHE A 479 19.17 10.26 20.34
CA PHE A 479 20.07 9.11 20.16
C PHE A 479 20.23 8.30 21.46
N SER A 480 20.43 8.99 22.59
CA SER A 480 20.53 8.34 23.90
C SER A 480 19.24 7.62 24.29
N ALA A 481 18.07 8.17 23.96
CA ALA A 481 16.78 7.51 24.19
C ALA A 481 16.66 6.24 23.34
N VAL A 482 17.04 6.29 22.06
CA VAL A 482 17.08 5.11 21.18
C VAL A 482 17.99 4.01 21.76
N LEU A 483 19.18 4.36 22.24
CA LEU A 483 20.08 3.37 22.86
C LEU A 483 19.48 2.71 24.11
N ARG A 484 18.69 3.44 24.91
CA ARG A 484 18.02 2.87 26.10
C ARG A 484 16.97 1.83 25.69
N ASP A 485 16.15 2.13 24.69
CA ASP A 485 15.14 1.19 24.16
C ASP A 485 15.80 -0.06 23.55
N LEU A 486 16.94 0.11 22.88
CA LEU A 486 17.74 -1.00 22.34
C LEU A 486 18.34 -1.88 23.45
N SER A 487 18.77 -1.27 24.55
CA SER A 487 19.28 -2.00 25.72
C SER A 487 18.15 -2.75 26.43
N ALA A 488 16.99 -2.12 26.63
CA ALA A 488 15.81 -2.72 27.25
C ALA A 488 15.28 -3.94 26.47
N SER A 489 15.38 -3.90 25.14
CA SER A 489 15.02 -5.02 24.25
C SER A 489 16.13 -6.05 24.05
N THR A 490 17.27 -5.93 24.73
CA THR A 490 18.45 -6.80 24.62
C THR A 490 19.09 -6.82 23.21
N LEU A 491 18.83 -5.82 22.38
CA LEU A 491 19.50 -5.67 21.08
C LEU A 491 20.96 -5.23 21.24
N ILE A 492 21.24 -4.40 22.24
CA ILE A 492 22.61 -4.00 22.59
C ILE A 492 22.86 -4.23 24.06
N ARG A 493 24.14 -4.29 24.42
CA ARG A 493 24.64 -4.19 25.79
C ARG A 493 25.80 -3.21 25.84
N GLN A 494 26.06 -2.64 27.00
CA GLN A 494 27.18 -1.75 27.22
C GLN A 494 28.11 -2.35 28.27
N GLU A 495 29.39 -2.50 27.93
CA GLU A 495 30.42 -2.95 28.86
C GLU A 495 30.83 -1.83 29.83
N SER A 496 31.55 -2.20 30.90
CA SER A 496 31.99 -1.24 31.92
C SER A 496 32.90 -0.12 31.40
N ASP A 497 33.61 -0.36 30.30
CA ASP A 497 34.45 0.62 29.61
C ASP A 497 33.65 1.54 28.66
N GLY A 498 32.33 1.35 28.59
CA GLY A 498 31.41 2.13 27.76
C GLY A 498 31.25 1.61 26.34
N LEU A 499 31.90 0.51 25.95
CA LEU A 499 31.80 -0.09 24.62
C LEU A 499 30.41 -0.71 24.42
N LEU A 500 29.73 -0.34 23.32
CA LEU A 500 28.49 -0.99 22.89
C LEU A 500 28.82 -2.25 22.10
N LEU A 501 28.18 -3.35 22.52
CA LEU A 501 28.23 -4.65 21.87
C LEU A 501 26.80 -5.10 21.56
N HIS A 502 26.65 -6.11 20.71
CA HIS A 502 25.35 -6.75 20.54
C HIS A 502 24.94 -7.44 21.84
N GLY A 503 23.67 -7.29 22.20
CA GLY A 503 23.02 -8.13 23.20
C GLY A 503 22.51 -9.43 22.57
N GLU A 504 21.88 -10.28 23.38
CA GLU A 504 21.42 -11.61 22.94
C GLU A 504 20.48 -11.55 21.72
N LEU A 505 19.48 -10.68 21.74
CA LEU A 505 18.58 -10.50 20.60
C LEU A 505 19.32 -9.86 19.42
N GLY A 506 20.24 -8.92 19.69
CA GLY A 506 21.04 -8.23 18.68
C GLY A 506 21.87 -9.20 17.83
N GLU A 507 22.56 -10.15 18.48
CA GLU A 507 23.34 -11.17 17.79
C GLU A 507 22.46 -12.04 16.88
N ARG A 508 21.28 -12.47 17.36
CA ARG A 508 20.34 -13.26 16.55
C ARG A 508 19.84 -12.47 15.35
N VAL A 509 19.48 -11.20 15.56
CA VAL A 509 18.98 -10.31 14.51
C VAL A 509 20.06 -10.09 13.44
N VAL A 510 21.26 -9.66 13.81
CA VAL A 510 22.34 -9.32 12.87
C VAL A 510 22.83 -10.51 12.06
N ASN A 511 22.79 -11.72 12.63
CA ASN A 511 23.17 -12.96 11.94
C ASN A 511 22.07 -13.51 11.00
N HIS A 512 20.85 -12.98 11.07
CA HIS A 512 19.75 -13.39 10.20
C HIS A 512 19.77 -12.60 8.88
N TYR A 513 19.58 -13.27 7.73
CA TYR A 513 19.68 -12.65 6.40
C TYR A 513 18.69 -11.50 6.17
N SER A 514 17.55 -11.50 6.87
CA SER A 514 16.57 -10.42 6.77
C SER A 514 17.10 -9.11 7.38
N PHE A 515 18.15 -9.14 8.21
CA PHE A 515 18.78 -7.95 8.78
C PHE A 515 19.19 -6.95 7.72
N TYR A 516 19.76 -7.41 6.60
CA TYR A 516 20.35 -6.54 5.60
C TYR A 516 19.34 -5.67 4.84
N ALA A 517 18.05 -6.04 4.84
CA ALA A 517 16.99 -5.21 4.29
C ALA A 517 16.46 -4.23 5.34
N ALA A 518 16.41 -2.93 5.01
CA ALA A 518 15.86 -1.90 5.89
C ALA A 518 14.32 -1.92 6.02
N PHE A 519 13.63 -2.75 5.24
CA PHE A 519 12.18 -2.88 5.20
C PHE A 519 11.73 -4.29 5.57
N THR A 520 10.50 -4.43 6.05
CA THR A 520 9.89 -5.73 6.35
C THR A 520 9.36 -6.35 5.06
N ALA A 521 9.78 -7.58 4.77
CA ALA A 521 9.07 -8.42 3.81
C ALA A 521 7.95 -9.13 4.58
N PRO A 522 6.70 -9.13 4.09
CA PRO A 522 5.63 -9.89 4.73
C PRO A 522 6.02 -11.36 4.80
N THR A 523 5.59 -12.09 5.84
CA THR A 523 5.87 -13.53 5.92
C THR A 523 5.14 -14.24 4.80
N GLU A 524 5.86 -14.94 3.90
CA GLU A 524 5.25 -15.60 2.74
C GLU A 524 5.20 -17.13 2.87
N TYR A 525 4.15 -17.73 2.33
CA TYR A 525 3.94 -19.16 2.18
C TYR A 525 4.22 -19.56 0.73
N ARG A 526 5.03 -20.60 0.49
CA ARG A 526 5.34 -21.10 -0.85
C ARG A 526 4.16 -21.88 -1.42
N ILE A 527 3.73 -21.53 -2.63
CA ILE A 527 2.71 -22.29 -3.36
C ILE A 527 3.40 -23.37 -4.19
N VAL A 528 3.00 -24.64 -4.03
CA VAL A 528 3.58 -25.78 -4.74
C VAL A 528 2.51 -26.64 -5.41
N THR A 529 2.83 -27.23 -6.55
CA THR A 529 1.97 -28.20 -7.24
C THR A 529 2.80 -29.36 -7.75
N GLY A 530 2.45 -30.60 -7.37
CA GLY A 530 3.19 -31.81 -7.78
C GLY A 530 4.71 -31.72 -7.54
N GLY A 531 5.12 -31.14 -6.40
CA GLY A 531 6.53 -30.93 -6.04
C GLY A 531 7.22 -29.72 -6.68
N ARG A 532 6.56 -28.99 -7.60
CA ARG A 532 7.10 -27.78 -8.24
C ARG A 532 6.59 -26.51 -7.56
N THR A 533 7.50 -25.58 -7.22
CA THR A 533 7.13 -24.26 -6.66
C THR A 533 6.61 -23.32 -7.75
N LEU A 534 5.41 -22.78 -7.55
CA LEU A 534 4.78 -21.77 -8.42
C LEU A 534 5.17 -20.34 -8.02
N GLY A 535 5.31 -20.08 -6.71
CA GLY A 535 5.60 -18.76 -6.15
C GLY A 535 5.27 -18.72 -4.66
N SER A 536 4.88 -17.57 -4.14
CA SER A 536 4.56 -17.37 -2.72
C SER A 536 3.38 -16.42 -2.47
N LEU A 537 2.69 -16.55 -1.34
CA LEU A 537 1.62 -15.64 -0.89
C LEU A 537 1.90 -15.14 0.53
N PRO A 538 1.71 -13.85 0.84
CA PRO A 538 1.86 -13.34 2.20
C PRO A 538 0.84 -13.97 3.16
N MET A 539 1.23 -14.15 4.41
CA MET A 539 0.45 -14.78 5.49
C MET A 539 -0.85 -14.03 5.81
N GLU A 540 -0.86 -12.71 5.58
CA GLU A 540 -2.07 -11.88 5.68
C GLU A 540 -3.18 -12.33 4.70
N GLN A 541 -2.85 -13.18 3.72
CA GLN A 541 -3.75 -13.73 2.70
C GLN A 541 -3.98 -15.25 2.91
N LEU A 542 -4.21 -15.69 4.15
CA LEU A 542 -4.52 -17.11 4.41
C LEU A 542 -5.83 -17.53 3.76
N LEU A 543 -5.72 -18.47 2.82
CA LEU A 543 -6.83 -19.07 2.10
C LEU A 543 -7.27 -20.36 2.83
N PRO A 544 -8.57 -20.66 2.98
CA PRO A 544 -9.00 -21.95 3.54
C PRO A 544 -8.59 -23.14 2.65
N GLN A 545 -8.38 -24.33 3.23
CA GLN A 545 -8.22 -25.56 2.44
C GLN A 545 -9.48 -25.80 1.59
N GLY A 546 -9.31 -26.20 0.32
CA GLY A 546 -10.41 -26.34 -0.64
C GLY A 546 -10.80 -25.07 -1.38
N SER A 547 -10.31 -23.89 -0.95
CA SER A 547 -10.56 -22.63 -1.65
C SER A 547 -9.83 -22.55 -2.99
N LEU A 548 -10.29 -21.62 -3.84
CA LEU A 548 -9.76 -21.40 -5.18
C LEU A 548 -8.84 -20.19 -5.21
N LEU A 549 -7.71 -20.37 -5.87
CA LEU A 549 -6.63 -19.41 -6.00
C LEU A 549 -6.35 -19.19 -7.48
N ILE A 550 -6.36 -17.93 -7.93
CA ILE A 550 -5.75 -17.56 -9.22
C ILE A 550 -4.31 -17.17 -8.93
N PHE A 551 -3.38 -17.87 -9.57
CA PHE A 551 -1.96 -17.60 -9.42
C PHE A 551 -1.19 -17.99 -10.69
N ALA A 552 -0.27 -17.13 -11.13
CA ALA A 552 0.46 -17.26 -12.38
C ALA A 552 -0.48 -17.38 -13.61
N GLY A 553 -1.57 -16.61 -13.62
CA GLY A 553 -2.58 -16.55 -14.67
C GLY A 553 -3.39 -17.84 -14.83
N ARG A 554 -3.35 -18.73 -13.83
CA ARG A 554 -4.00 -20.05 -13.86
C ARG A 554 -4.77 -20.29 -12.57
N ARG A 555 -5.79 -21.14 -12.67
CA ARG A 555 -6.65 -21.50 -11.53
C ARG A 555 -6.15 -22.75 -10.83
N TRP A 556 -6.12 -22.64 -9.51
CA TRP A 556 -5.63 -23.66 -8.60
C TRP A 556 -6.62 -23.86 -7.47
N ARG A 557 -6.74 -25.08 -6.98
CA ARG A 557 -7.46 -25.43 -5.76
C ARG A 557 -6.45 -25.71 -4.66
N VAL A 558 -6.63 -25.10 -3.48
CA VAL A 558 -5.79 -25.36 -2.32
C VAL A 558 -6.08 -26.76 -1.80
N VAL A 559 -5.09 -27.64 -1.89
CA VAL A 559 -5.15 -29.05 -1.45
C VAL A 559 -4.78 -29.17 0.01
N ALA A 560 -3.72 -28.48 0.45
CA ALA A 560 -3.24 -28.52 1.83
C ALA A 560 -2.46 -27.24 2.17
N ILE A 561 -2.41 -26.89 3.46
CA ILE A 561 -1.60 -25.77 3.97
C ILE A 561 -0.79 -26.29 5.16
N ASP A 562 0.52 -26.28 5.00
CA ASP A 562 1.48 -26.58 6.06
C ASP A 562 2.01 -25.25 6.61
N THR A 563 1.52 -24.87 7.79
CA THR A 563 1.89 -23.62 8.46
C THR A 563 3.29 -23.66 9.07
N GLN A 564 3.81 -24.84 9.42
CA GLN A 564 5.17 -24.99 9.93
C GLN A 564 6.20 -24.92 8.80
N ALA A 565 5.95 -25.64 7.70
CA ALA A 565 6.80 -25.60 6.51
C ALA A 565 6.59 -24.34 5.66
N LYS A 566 5.55 -23.54 5.96
CA LYS A 566 5.09 -22.38 5.18
C LYS A 566 4.85 -22.75 3.72
N VAL A 567 4.06 -23.80 3.48
CA VAL A 567 3.75 -24.33 2.14
C VAL A 567 2.24 -24.41 1.93
N ILE A 568 1.78 -24.00 0.76
CA ILE A 568 0.41 -24.18 0.26
C ILE A 568 0.51 -25.14 -0.93
N GLU A 569 -0.01 -26.35 -0.79
CA GLU A 569 -0.10 -27.30 -1.89
C GLU A 569 -1.37 -27.04 -2.70
N VAL A 570 -1.24 -27.01 -4.02
CA VAL A 570 -2.34 -26.71 -4.94
C VAL A 570 -2.41 -27.69 -6.12
N ALA A 571 -3.63 -27.97 -6.57
CA ALA A 571 -3.92 -28.76 -7.77
C ALA A 571 -4.64 -27.91 -8.83
N LYS A 572 -4.48 -28.23 -10.12
CA LYS A 572 -5.17 -27.51 -11.20
C LYS A 572 -6.70 -27.62 -11.03
N SER A 573 -7.41 -26.52 -11.25
CA SER A 573 -8.88 -26.47 -11.17
C SER A 573 -9.46 -25.60 -12.29
N SER A 574 -10.63 -25.94 -12.83
CA SER A 574 -11.28 -25.24 -13.94
C SER A 574 -12.41 -24.27 -13.54
N GLY A 575 -12.96 -24.34 -12.31
CA GLY A 575 -14.13 -23.55 -11.88
C GLY A 575 -14.08 -23.00 -10.44
N GLY A 576 -14.94 -21.99 -10.18
CA GLY A 576 -15.28 -21.32 -8.89
C GLY A 576 -14.52 -20.00 -8.53
N HIS A 577 -15.08 -19.20 -7.61
CA HIS A 577 -14.62 -17.82 -7.32
C HIS A 577 -13.41 -17.75 -6.38
N PRO A 578 -12.35 -17.02 -6.75
CA PRO A 578 -11.30 -16.65 -5.80
C PRO A 578 -11.74 -15.47 -4.90
N PRO A 579 -11.27 -15.40 -3.65
CA PRO A 579 -11.58 -14.28 -2.75
C PRO A 579 -10.99 -12.96 -3.24
N ARG A 580 -11.71 -11.86 -3.02
CA ARG A 580 -11.26 -10.49 -3.33
C ARG A 580 -10.45 -9.92 -2.17
N PHE A 581 -9.27 -9.39 -2.48
CA PHE A 581 -8.41 -8.71 -1.52
C PHE A 581 -8.16 -7.27 -1.99
N THR A 582 -8.53 -6.30 -1.16
CA THR A 582 -8.26 -4.87 -1.37
C THR A 582 -6.96 -4.50 -0.69
N GLY A 583 -5.97 -4.04 -1.46
CA GLY A 583 -4.75 -3.45 -0.91
C GLY A 583 -4.94 -1.95 -0.66
N THR A 584 -4.20 -1.40 0.32
CA THR A 584 -4.03 0.05 0.52
C THR A 584 -2.95 0.58 -0.42
N GLY A 585 -3.28 1.60 -1.22
CA GLY A 585 -2.33 2.31 -2.08
C GLY A 585 -1.47 3.33 -1.30
N PRO A 586 -0.47 3.95 -1.93
CA PRO A 586 0.31 5.04 -1.31
C PRO A 586 -0.56 6.29 -1.08
N ASP A 587 -0.13 7.13 -0.13
CA ASP A 587 -0.79 8.42 0.17
C ASP A 587 -0.80 9.35 -1.05
N ILE A 588 -1.92 10.04 -1.27
CA ILE A 588 -2.08 11.02 -2.36
C ILE A 588 -1.59 12.40 -1.93
N HIS A 589 -0.71 13.00 -2.74
CA HIS A 589 -0.14 14.32 -2.48
C HIS A 589 -1.16 15.46 -2.61
N ASP A 590 -1.01 16.52 -1.80
CA ASP A 590 -1.91 17.67 -1.71
C ASP A 590 -2.16 18.37 -3.06
N ARG A 591 -1.11 18.55 -3.85
CA ARG A 591 -1.19 19.13 -5.18
C ARG A 591 -2.13 18.38 -6.12
N ILE A 592 -2.23 17.04 -6.03
CA ILE A 592 -3.16 16.25 -6.85
C ILE A 592 -4.60 16.61 -6.46
N ARG A 593 -4.89 16.67 -5.17
CA ARG A 593 -6.23 17.00 -4.65
C ARG A 593 -6.64 18.44 -4.97
N THR A 594 -5.69 19.37 -4.91
CA THR A 594 -5.90 20.76 -5.34
C THR A 594 -6.16 20.86 -6.84
N GLU A 595 -5.45 20.08 -7.66
CA GLU A 595 -5.70 20.02 -9.11
C GLU A 595 -7.07 19.40 -9.43
N MET A 596 -7.51 18.37 -8.68
CA MET A 596 -8.87 17.83 -8.81
C MET A 596 -9.93 18.91 -8.61
N ARG A 597 -9.78 19.78 -7.60
CA ARG A 597 -10.68 20.92 -7.39
C ARG A 597 -10.73 21.84 -8.61
N LEU A 598 -9.58 22.19 -9.19
CA LEU A 598 -9.52 23.02 -10.41
C LEU A 598 -10.23 22.34 -11.60
N ILE A 599 -10.14 21.01 -11.72
CA ILE A 599 -10.82 20.26 -12.78
C ILE A 599 -12.35 20.27 -12.59
N TYR A 600 -12.85 20.20 -11.35
CA TYR A 600 -14.28 20.35 -11.06
C TYR A 600 -14.80 21.76 -11.35
N GLU A 601 -14.00 22.80 -11.07
CA GLU A 601 -14.37 24.20 -11.30
C GLU A 601 -14.24 24.62 -12.77
N SER A 602 -13.48 23.88 -13.57
CA SER A 602 -13.25 24.15 -14.99
C SER A 602 -14.36 23.60 -15.90
N SER A 603 -14.56 24.22 -17.06
CA SER A 603 -15.39 23.70 -18.15
C SER A 603 -14.59 22.98 -19.24
N THR A 604 -13.24 23.02 -19.19
CA THR A 604 -12.39 22.40 -20.20
C THR A 604 -12.50 20.88 -20.13
N VAL A 605 -12.84 20.24 -21.25
CA VAL A 605 -12.88 18.78 -21.38
C VAL A 605 -11.58 18.31 -22.02
N PRO A 606 -10.77 17.47 -21.35
CA PRO A 606 -9.55 16.95 -21.93
C PRO A 606 -9.80 16.09 -23.18
N ALA A 607 -9.09 16.38 -24.26
CA ALA A 607 -9.28 15.72 -25.56
C ALA A 607 -8.92 14.22 -25.56
N TYR A 608 -8.21 13.74 -24.53
CA TYR A 608 -7.83 12.34 -24.39
C TYR A 608 -8.91 11.45 -23.74
N LEU A 609 -10.05 12.02 -23.30
CA LEU A 609 -11.15 11.25 -22.73
C LEU A 609 -12.04 10.65 -23.83
N ASP A 610 -12.41 9.37 -23.67
CA ASP A 610 -13.49 8.78 -24.45
C ASP A 610 -14.86 9.33 -24.05
N VAL A 611 -15.90 9.00 -24.83
CA VAL A 611 -17.26 9.51 -24.62
C VAL A 611 -17.77 9.21 -23.20
N THR A 612 -17.56 7.98 -22.72
CA THR A 612 -17.96 7.58 -21.37
C THR A 612 -17.17 8.36 -20.30
N GLY A 613 -15.86 8.56 -20.49
CA GLY A 613 -15.05 9.39 -19.60
C GLY A 613 -15.51 10.85 -19.57
N GLN A 614 -15.93 11.41 -20.70
CA GLN A 614 -16.50 12.77 -20.75
C GLN A 614 -17.81 12.86 -19.95
N GLN A 615 -18.69 11.87 -20.12
CA GLN A 615 -19.96 11.78 -19.36
C GLN A 615 -19.71 11.70 -17.85
N LEU A 616 -18.80 10.81 -17.41
CA LEU A 616 -18.44 10.67 -16.00
C LEU A 616 -17.83 11.97 -15.44
N LEU A 617 -16.96 12.66 -16.19
CA LEU A 617 -16.42 13.95 -15.77
C LEU A 617 -17.54 15.00 -15.60
N ASP A 618 -18.48 15.05 -16.55
CA ASP A 618 -19.61 15.98 -16.48
C ASP A 618 -20.55 15.67 -15.31
N GLU A 619 -20.81 14.41 -15.02
CA GLU A 619 -21.55 13.97 -13.81
C GLU A 619 -20.84 14.43 -12.53
N GLY A 620 -19.53 14.20 -12.41
CA GLY A 620 -18.74 14.66 -11.26
C GLY A 620 -18.77 16.18 -11.09
N ARG A 621 -18.70 16.95 -12.19
CA ARG A 621 -18.84 18.41 -12.19
C ARG A 621 -20.25 18.88 -11.84
N GLN A 622 -21.28 18.13 -12.24
CA GLN A 622 -22.66 18.41 -11.86
C GLN A 622 -22.88 18.15 -10.37
N ALA A 623 -22.38 17.04 -9.84
CA ALA A 623 -22.39 16.75 -8.41
C ALA A 623 -21.67 17.85 -7.61
N TYR A 624 -20.46 18.23 -8.03
CA TYR A 624 -19.70 19.31 -7.39
C TYR A 624 -20.48 20.64 -7.32
N ARG A 625 -21.16 21.02 -8.41
CA ARG A 625 -22.02 22.22 -8.46
C ARG A 625 -23.28 22.08 -7.62
N ARG A 626 -23.97 20.94 -7.71
CA ARG A 626 -25.20 20.64 -6.97
C ARG A 626 -24.98 20.67 -5.46
N LEU A 627 -23.84 20.15 -5.01
CA LEU A 627 -23.41 20.15 -3.61
C LEU A 627 -22.87 21.53 -3.16
N GLY A 628 -22.67 22.49 -4.07
CA GLY A 628 -22.20 23.84 -3.72
C GLY A 628 -20.74 23.90 -3.24
N LEU A 629 -19.92 22.90 -3.56
CA LEU A 629 -18.57 22.69 -2.99
C LEU A 629 -17.55 23.79 -3.33
N ARG A 630 -17.85 24.66 -4.30
CA ARG A 630 -17.03 25.84 -4.61
C ARG A 630 -17.02 26.86 -3.46
N SER A 631 -18.19 27.08 -2.87
CA SER A 631 -18.41 28.06 -1.82
C SER A 631 -18.53 27.43 -0.44
N ASN A 632 -19.17 26.25 -0.35
CA ASN A 632 -19.43 25.56 0.91
C ASN A 632 -18.78 24.17 0.92
N PRO A 633 -17.69 23.95 1.69
CA PRO A 633 -17.06 22.63 1.77
C PRO A 633 -17.78 21.66 2.72
N PHE A 634 -18.87 22.06 3.38
CA PHE A 634 -19.63 21.25 4.33
C PHE A 634 -20.98 20.82 3.75
N VAL A 635 -21.21 19.51 3.67
CA VAL A 635 -22.43 18.91 3.14
C VAL A 635 -23.08 18.07 4.24
N GLY A 636 -24.35 18.36 4.58
CA GLY A 636 -25.11 17.50 5.49
C GLY A 636 -25.48 16.18 4.80
N PHE A 637 -25.34 15.07 5.51
CA PHE A 637 -25.69 13.73 5.03
C PHE A 637 -26.21 12.87 6.19
N GLY A 638 -27.53 12.70 6.28
CA GLY A 638 -28.16 12.10 7.46
C GLY A 638 -27.90 12.96 8.72
N ASN A 639 -27.41 12.33 9.79
CA ASN A 639 -26.99 13.01 11.02
C ASN A 639 -25.54 13.51 10.96
N ASP A 640 -24.80 13.18 9.90
CA ASP A 640 -23.40 13.50 9.74
C ASP A 640 -23.20 14.75 8.89
N THR A 641 -22.04 15.39 9.05
CA THR A 641 -21.53 16.39 8.12
C THR A 641 -20.31 15.84 7.38
N LEU A 642 -20.37 15.87 6.06
CA LEU A 642 -19.24 15.62 5.17
C LEU A 642 -18.49 16.92 4.91
N LEU A 643 -17.24 16.99 5.37
CA LEU A 643 -16.30 18.05 5.04
C LEU A 643 -15.46 17.62 3.82
N PHE A 644 -15.38 18.46 2.78
CA PHE A 644 -14.58 18.23 1.57
C PHE A 644 -13.41 19.23 1.44
N PRO A 645 -12.24 18.94 2.04
CA PRO A 645 -11.12 19.88 2.01
C PRO A 645 -10.41 20.00 0.65
N PHE A 646 -10.51 18.96 -0.19
CA PHE A 646 -9.66 18.79 -1.37
C PHE A 646 -8.16 18.92 -1.06
N ARG A 647 -7.74 18.36 0.08
CA ARG A 647 -6.35 18.32 0.54
C ARG A 647 -5.78 16.90 0.55
N GLY A 648 -4.45 16.81 0.51
CA GLY A 648 -3.70 15.55 0.47
C GLY A 648 -3.82 14.72 1.76
N ASP A 649 -3.47 13.44 1.68
CA ASP A 649 -3.79 12.48 2.73
C ASP A 649 -3.07 12.76 4.08
N THR A 650 -1.87 13.35 4.06
CA THR A 650 -1.14 13.81 5.27
C THR A 650 -1.90 14.93 5.99
N ILE A 651 -2.45 15.88 5.23
CA ILE A 651 -3.24 16.99 5.79
C ILE A 651 -4.57 16.47 6.31
N MET A 652 -5.23 15.58 5.55
CA MET A 652 -6.47 14.93 5.98
C MET A 652 -6.25 14.15 7.29
N THR A 653 -5.16 13.41 7.40
CA THR A 653 -4.78 12.67 8.63
C THR A 653 -4.57 13.62 9.80
N THR A 654 -3.81 14.69 9.61
CA THR A 654 -3.57 15.70 10.65
C THR A 654 -4.86 16.36 11.11
N LEU A 655 -5.74 16.70 10.16
CA LEU A 655 -7.05 17.31 10.45
C LEU A 655 -7.97 16.35 11.20
N THR A 656 -8.03 15.06 10.82
CA THR A 656 -8.78 14.04 11.55
C THR A 656 -8.30 13.94 13.01
N LEU A 657 -6.99 13.87 13.23
CA LEU A 657 -6.42 13.80 14.59
C LEU A 657 -6.71 15.07 15.39
N ALA A 658 -6.64 16.24 14.76
CA ALA A 658 -6.95 17.52 15.41
C ALA A 658 -8.43 17.61 15.84
N LEU A 659 -9.35 17.09 15.03
CA LEU A 659 -10.77 17.03 15.36
C LEU A 659 -11.06 15.99 16.46
N HIS A 660 -10.41 14.82 16.42
CA HIS A 660 -10.47 13.82 17.48
C HIS A 660 -9.95 14.38 18.81
N ALA A 661 -8.87 15.16 18.80
CA ALA A 661 -8.35 15.84 19.98
C ALA A 661 -9.36 16.81 20.63
N ARG A 662 -10.37 17.26 19.88
CA ARG A 662 -11.48 18.10 20.36
C ARG A 662 -12.73 17.31 20.74
N GLY A 663 -12.65 15.97 20.74
CA GLY A 663 -13.73 15.08 21.16
C GLY A 663 -14.74 14.74 20.06
N PHE A 664 -14.44 15.02 18.79
CA PHE A 664 -15.31 14.68 17.67
C PHE A 664 -14.92 13.36 17.02
N THR A 665 -15.90 12.52 16.72
CA THR A 665 -15.71 11.31 15.93
C THR A 665 -15.67 11.69 14.45
N VAL A 666 -14.52 11.47 13.83
CA VAL A 666 -14.28 11.79 12.42
C VAL A 666 -13.73 10.58 11.69
N THR A 667 -14.34 10.21 10.57
CA THR A 667 -13.86 9.14 9.69
C THR A 667 -13.49 9.70 8.33
N ARG A 668 -12.48 9.12 7.68
CA ARG A 668 -12.07 9.51 6.33
C ARG A 668 -12.78 8.64 5.30
N GLN A 669 -13.42 9.29 4.34
CA GLN A 669 -14.20 8.64 3.28
C GLN A 669 -13.81 9.24 1.92
N GLY A 670 -12.80 8.64 1.28
CA GLY A 670 -12.28 9.13 0.00
C GLY A 670 -11.80 10.58 0.07
N LEU A 671 -12.52 11.49 -0.59
CA LEU A 671 -12.24 12.93 -0.62
C LEU A 671 -12.77 13.70 0.61
N ALA A 672 -13.61 13.07 1.44
CA ALA A 672 -14.30 13.71 2.54
C ALA A 672 -13.81 13.23 3.91
N LEU A 673 -14.02 14.08 4.92
CA LEU A 673 -14.07 13.71 6.32
C LEU A 673 -15.55 13.69 6.74
N ALA A 674 -16.05 12.54 7.18
CA ALA A 674 -17.37 12.43 7.77
C ALA A 674 -17.27 12.70 9.27
N MET A 675 -17.98 13.73 9.73
CA MET A 675 -18.05 14.16 11.12
C MET A 675 -19.43 13.79 11.66
N SER A 676 -19.48 12.96 12.69
CA SER A 676 -20.75 12.43 13.19
C SER A 676 -21.50 13.41 14.10
N ASP A 677 -22.83 13.38 14.02
CA ASP A 677 -23.77 14.11 14.89
C ASP A 677 -23.49 15.62 15.00
N ILE A 678 -23.06 16.24 13.90
CA ILE A 678 -22.74 17.66 13.82
C ILE A 678 -23.34 18.28 12.57
N THR A 679 -23.89 19.49 12.71
CA THR A 679 -24.42 20.24 11.57
C THR A 679 -23.31 20.94 10.78
N PRO A 680 -23.52 21.25 9.49
CA PRO A 680 -22.54 21.96 8.67
C PRO A 680 -22.07 23.29 9.28
N LEU A 681 -22.98 24.07 9.87
CA LEU A 681 -22.65 25.35 10.51
C LEU A 681 -21.82 25.15 11.79
N ALA A 682 -22.17 24.15 12.61
CA ALA A 682 -21.40 23.81 13.81
C ALA A 682 -20.00 23.30 13.46
N ALA A 683 -19.87 22.48 12.41
CA ALA A 683 -18.59 22.02 11.90
C ALA A 683 -17.74 23.18 11.37
N ALA A 684 -18.35 24.16 10.68
CA ALA A 684 -17.66 25.37 10.22
C ALA A 684 -17.15 26.23 11.39
N ARG A 685 -17.96 26.43 12.44
CA ARG A 685 -17.55 27.14 13.65
C ARG A 685 -16.41 26.42 14.38
N LEU A 686 -16.46 25.10 14.46
CA LEU A 686 -15.39 24.30 15.06
C LEU A 686 -14.04 24.51 14.34
N LEU A 687 -14.04 24.57 13.00
CA LEU A 687 -12.81 24.88 12.26
C LEU A 687 -12.34 26.32 12.50
N ASP A 688 -13.26 27.28 12.64
CA ASP A 688 -12.92 28.67 12.97
C ASP A 688 -12.30 28.76 14.38
N GLU A 689 -12.89 28.10 15.37
CA GLU A 689 -12.33 27.98 16.73
C GLU A 689 -10.93 27.35 16.71
N LEU A 690 -10.67 26.34 15.85
CA LEU A 690 -9.34 25.76 15.67
C LEU A 690 -8.32 26.76 15.11
N THR A 691 -8.75 27.76 14.33
CA THR A 691 -7.85 28.84 13.89
C THR A 691 -7.45 29.77 15.03
N GLU A 692 -8.35 30.03 15.99
CA GLU A 692 -8.10 30.91 17.14
C GLU A 692 -7.30 30.21 18.24
N THR A 693 -7.71 28.99 18.59
CA THR A 693 -7.13 28.20 19.69
C THR A 693 -5.84 27.50 19.30
N GLY A 694 -5.61 27.30 17.99
CA GLY A 694 -4.46 26.59 17.45
C GLY A 694 -4.58 25.06 17.50
N LEU A 695 -3.71 24.41 16.73
CA LEU A 695 -3.59 22.96 16.69
C LEU A 695 -2.72 22.45 17.86
N PRO A 696 -3.06 21.28 18.45
CA PRO A 696 -2.14 20.59 19.35
C PRO A 696 -0.79 20.31 18.69
N ASP A 697 0.26 20.13 19.49
CA ASP A 697 1.57 19.79 18.95
C ASP A 697 1.56 18.42 18.26
N ALA A 698 2.51 18.21 17.35
CA ALA A 698 2.51 17.04 16.49
C ALA A 698 2.69 15.73 17.27
N ILE A 699 3.44 15.73 18.38
CA ILE A 699 3.66 14.55 19.20
C ILE A 699 2.37 14.21 19.97
N ALA A 700 1.67 15.22 20.51
CA ALA A 700 0.37 15.02 21.15
C ALA A 700 -0.66 14.44 20.18
N LEU A 701 -0.75 14.94 18.95
CA LEU A 701 -1.62 14.36 17.92
C LEU A 701 -1.22 12.93 17.56
N ALA A 702 0.08 12.65 17.44
CA ALA A 702 0.55 11.29 17.21
C ALA A 702 0.16 10.35 18.35
N GLY A 703 0.14 10.82 19.61
CA GLY A 703 -0.29 10.05 20.78
C GLY A 703 -1.72 9.49 20.70
N LEU A 704 -2.59 10.10 19.88
CA LEU A 704 -3.97 9.62 19.68
C LEU A 704 -4.07 8.40 18.77
N VAL A 705 -3.02 8.07 18.02
CA VAL A 705 -3.01 6.97 17.05
C VAL A 705 -2.79 5.65 17.78
N PRO A 706 -3.71 4.67 17.75
CA PRO A 706 -3.56 3.42 18.50
C PRO A 706 -2.37 2.57 18.02
N ASP A 707 -2.17 2.47 16.70
CA ASP A 707 -1.05 1.74 16.10
C ASP A 707 -0.16 2.67 15.26
N LYS A 708 1.06 2.90 15.75
CA LYS A 708 2.05 3.81 15.15
C LYS A 708 3.18 3.06 14.45
N ARG A 709 3.17 1.73 14.52
CA ARG A 709 4.27 0.91 14.02
C ARG A 709 4.13 0.76 12.53
N ILE A 710 5.13 1.24 11.79
CA ILE A 710 5.14 1.22 10.33
C ILE A 710 6.42 0.58 9.81
N ASP A 711 7.55 0.86 10.44
CA ASP A 711 8.87 0.40 10.00
C ASP A 711 9.35 -0.81 10.82
N LYS A 712 10.34 -1.51 10.26
CA LYS A 712 10.80 -2.85 10.65
C LYS A 712 11.18 -3.04 12.13
N TYR A 713 11.64 -1.98 12.78
CA TYR A 713 12.16 -2.01 14.16
C TYR A 713 11.33 -1.13 15.11
N ASP A 714 10.13 -0.72 14.70
CA ASP A 714 9.25 0.10 15.53
C ASP A 714 8.77 -0.67 16.78
N ASP A 715 8.73 -2.01 16.74
CA ASP A 715 8.40 -2.85 17.91
C ASP A 715 9.37 -2.67 19.10
N VAL A 716 10.58 -2.17 18.84
CA VAL A 716 11.59 -1.93 19.88
C VAL A 716 11.45 -0.54 20.51
N LEU A 717 10.82 0.40 19.81
CA LEU A 717 10.73 1.79 20.26
C LEU A 717 9.67 1.95 21.34
N SER A 718 10.01 2.75 22.36
CA SER A 718 9.06 3.21 23.37
C SER A 718 8.01 4.14 22.75
N GLU A 719 6.85 4.24 23.40
CA GLU A 719 5.73 5.07 22.96
C GLU A 719 6.12 6.54 22.65
N PRO A 720 6.96 7.24 23.45
CA PRO A 720 7.40 8.59 23.11
C PRO A 720 8.22 8.67 21.82
N LEU A 721 9.05 7.65 21.53
CA LEU A 721 9.84 7.61 20.30
C LEU A 721 8.97 7.24 19.08
N LEU A 722 8.02 6.33 19.26
CA LEU A 722 7.01 6.01 18.25
C LEU A 722 6.19 7.25 17.88
N ALA A 723 5.69 7.99 18.87
CA ALA A 723 4.94 9.23 18.65
C ALA A 723 5.78 10.27 17.88
N ARG A 724 7.06 10.45 18.22
CA ARG A 724 7.97 11.34 17.49
C ARG A 724 8.22 10.90 16.05
N SER A 725 8.48 9.60 15.83
CA SER A 725 8.70 9.03 14.50
C SER A 725 7.46 9.16 13.62
N TYR A 726 6.28 8.85 14.18
CA TYR A 726 5.01 8.99 13.49
C TYR A 726 4.70 10.46 13.17
N ALA A 727 4.88 11.37 14.13
CA ALA A 727 4.66 12.80 13.94
C ALA A 727 5.49 13.36 12.78
N ALA A 728 6.79 13.08 12.75
CA ALA A 728 7.67 13.51 11.65
C ALA A 728 7.24 12.97 10.27
N ARG A 729 6.59 11.80 10.24
CA ARG A 729 6.22 11.12 8.99
C ARG A 729 4.81 11.43 8.49
N LYS A 730 3.84 11.61 9.39
CA LYS A 730 2.40 11.58 9.04
C LYS A 730 1.63 12.82 9.48
N ILE A 731 2.29 13.77 10.15
CA ILE A 731 1.64 14.97 10.68
C ILE A 731 2.28 16.21 10.08
N ASP A 732 1.47 17.04 9.43
CA ASP A 732 1.88 18.32 8.86
C ASP A 732 1.03 19.46 9.43
N LEU A 733 1.52 20.09 10.49
CA LEU A 733 0.80 21.17 11.16
C LEU A 733 0.75 22.46 10.32
N ALA A 734 1.76 22.73 9.50
CA ALA A 734 1.87 23.96 8.75
C ALA A 734 0.83 24.02 7.63
N GLN A 735 0.83 23.00 6.75
CA GLN A 735 -0.12 22.93 5.65
C GLN A 735 -1.55 22.69 6.15
N THR A 736 -1.72 21.98 7.28
CA THR A 736 -3.05 21.80 7.89
C THR A 736 -3.59 23.11 8.45
N ARG A 737 -2.76 23.97 9.05
CA ARG A 737 -3.20 25.30 9.50
C ARG A 737 -3.69 26.15 8.34
N GLU A 738 -2.97 26.16 7.22
CA GLU A 738 -3.40 26.85 6.00
C GLU A 738 -4.73 26.27 5.46
N ALA A 739 -4.88 24.94 5.48
CA ALA A 739 -6.12 24.28 5.10
C ALA A 739 -7.31 24.72 5.96
N ILE A 740 -7.16 24.71 7.28
CA ILE A 740 -8.21 25.12 8.22
C ILE A 740 -8.56 26.59 8.01
N GLN A 741 -7.58 27.48 7.83
CA GLN A 741 -7.83 28.90 7.55
C GLN A 741 -8.65 29.12 6.29
N ALA A 742 -8.36 28.37 5.22
CA ALA A 742 -9.12 28.41 3.97
C ALA A 742 -10.55 27.89 4.14
N LEU A 743 -10.75 26.84 4.94
CA LEU A 743 -12.07 26.26 5.21
C LEU A 743 -12.92 27.12 6.15
N ALA A 744 -12.31 27.73 7.17
CA ALA A 744 -12.98 28.60 8.14
C ALA A 744 -13.52 29.90 7.51
N ALA A 745 -12.93 30.36 6.40
CA ALA A 745 -13.41 31.51 5.65
C ALA A 745 -14.86 31.35 5.16
N TYR A 746 -15.37 30.12 5.03
CA TYR A 746 -16.78 29.87 4.75
C TYR A 746 -17.69 30.25 5.94
N GLY A 747 -17.37 29.75 7.14
CA GLY A 747 -18.18 29.98 8.35
C GLY A 747 -18.35 31.47 8.69
N ARG A 748 -17.31 32.27 8.42
CA ARG A 748 -17.32 33.73 8.65
C ARG A 748 -18.18 34.52 7.65
N ASN A 749 -18.51 33.94 6.50
CA ASN A 749 -19.27 34.60 5.41
C ASN A 749 -20.70 34.05 5.23
N ALA A 750 -21.14 33.11 6.08
CA ALA A 750 -22.49 32.55 6.02
C ALA A 750 -23.55 33.59 6.47
N PRO A 751 -24.69 33.72 5.77
CA PRO A 751 -25.72 34.70 6.11
C PRO A 751 -26.31 34.46 7.51
N ALA A 752 -26.50 35.54 8.27
CA ALA A 752 -26.97 35.54 9.66
C ALA A 752 -28.41 35.02 9.89
N THR A 753 -29.10 34.58 8.83
CA THR A 753 -30.46 34.02 8.89
C THR A 753 -30.51 32.52 9.19
N ASP A 754 -29.38 31.81 9.10
CA ASP A 754 -29.25 30.43 9.61
C ASP A 754 -28.94 30.47 11.12
N ILE A 755 -29.90 30.95 11.90
CA ILE A 755 -29.85 30.84 13.37
C ILE A 755 -30.56 29.56 13.75
N ASP A 756 -29.83 28.57 14.26
CA ASP A 756 -30.42 27.54 15.13
C ASP A 756 -29.92 27.79 16.56
N PRO A 757 -30.80 27.97 17.57
CA PRO A 757 -30.44 28.36 18.91
C PRO A 757 -30.16 27.10 19.73
N ALA A 758 -28.97 26.53 19.59
CA ALA A 758 -28.48 25.57 20.57
C ALA A 758 -27.04 25.91 20.96
N PRO A 759 -26.74 26.09 22.25
CA PRO A 759 -25.37 26.31 22.69
C PRO A 759 -24.52 25.08 22.35
N LEU A 760 -23.29 25.34 21.89
CA LEU A 760 -22.21 24.36 21.83
C LEU A 760 -21.99 23.77 23.23
N LYS A 761 -22.62 22.64 23.50
CA LYS A 761 -21.98 21.55 24.22
C LYS A 761 -22.13 20.34 23.31
N PRO A 762 -21.06 19.55 23.06
CA PRO A 762 -21.31 18.18 22.67
C PRO A 762 -22.30 17.64 23.70
N ALA A 763 -23.36 16.96 23.25
CA ALA A 763 -24.03 16.05 24.17
C ALA A 763 -22.86 15.26 24.78
N PRO A 764 -22.68 15.24 26.12
CA PRO A 764 -21.70 14.32 26.66
C PRO A 764 -22.03 12.99 25.99
N LEU A 765 -21.02 12.33 25.39
CA LEU A 765 -21.13 10.89 25.16
C LEU A 765 -21.79 10.40 26.45
N LYS A 766 -23.04 9.94 26.41
CA LYS A 766 -23.68 9.48 27.65
C LYS A 766 -22.94 8.19 27.92
N ARG A 767 -21.80 8.33 28.61
CA ARG A 767 -20.93 7.22 28.92
C ARG A 767 -21.75 6.38 29.87
N HIS A 768 -22.09 5.19 29.43
CA HIS A 768 -22.71 4.21 30.29
C HIS A 768 -21.59 3.53 31.06
N LEU A 769 -21.76 3.48 32.38
CA LEU A 769 -20.91 2.65 33.22
C LEU A 769 -20.98 1.20 32.71
N LEU A 770 -19.87 0.48 32.79
CA LEU A 770 -19.90 -0.97 32.63
C LEU A 770 -20.99 -1.54 33.53
N CYS A 771 -21.71 -2.52 33.01
CA CYS A 771 -22.78 -3.19 33.74
C CYS A 771 -23.96 -2.29 34.18
N SER A 772 -24.18 -1.14 33.53
CA SER A 772 -25.34 -0.24 33.81
C SER A 772 -26.54 -0.42 32.87
N LEU A 773 -26.35 -1.13 31.76
CA LEU A 773 -27.41 -1.46 30.80
C LEU A 773 -27.53 -2.99 30.67
N PRO A 774 -28.74 -3.52 30.47
CA PRO A 774 -28.90 -4.92 30.07
C PRO A 774 -28.19 -5.18 28.74
N MET A 775 -27.84 -6.43 28.46
CA MET A 775 -27.15 -6.82 27.23
C MET A 775 -27.95 -7.89 26.51
N ALA A 776 -27.94 -7.88 25.18
CA ALA A 776 -28.59 -8.89 24.36
C ALA A 776 -27.54 -9.50 23.45
N VAL A 777 -27.13 -10.73 23.77
CA VAL A 777 -26.15 -11.46 22.98
C VAL A 777 -26.86 -12.12 21.81
N VAL A 778 -26.57 -11.68 20.60
CA VAL A 778 -27.23 -12.08 19.36
C VAL A 778 -26.29 -12.94 18.54
N ASP A 779 -26.83 -14.01 17.99
CA ASP A 779 -26.18 -14.82 16.97
C ASP A 779 -27.21 -15.15 15.88
N VAL A 780 -26.82 -15.06 14.61
CA VAL A 780 -27.70 -15.34 13.46
C VAL A 780 -27.05 -16.29 12.48
N GLU A 781 -27.80 -17.32 12.08
CA GLU A 781 -27.48 -18.12 10.91
C GLU A 781 -28.19 -17.55 9.70
N THR A 782 -27.49 -17.54 8.56
CA THR A 782 -27.90 -16.72 7.42
C THR A 782 -27.79 -17.44 6.09
N THR A 783 -28.62 -17.04 5.12
CA THR A 783 -28.63 -17.62 3.77
C THR A 783 -27.37 -17.32 2.93
N SER A 784 -26.52 -16.39 3.38
CA SER A 784 -25.35 -15.90 2.65
C SER A 784 -24.35 -15.31 3.64
N VAL A 785 -23.05 -15.40 3.34
CA VAL A 785 -21.96 -14.74 4.10
C VAL A 785 -21.76 -13.26 3.74
N ASP A 786 -22.53 -12.72 2.80
CA ASP A 786 -22.59 -11.30 2.45
C ASP A 786 -23.77 -10.65 3.18
N PRO A 787 -23.54 -9.77 4.18
CA PRO A 787 -24.60 -9.16 4.99
C PRO A 787 -25.67 -8.44 4.17
N SER A 788 -25.29 -7.84 3.03
CA SER A 788 -26.21 -7.06 2.19
C SER A 788 -27.27 -7.93 1.48
N LYS A 789 -26.99 -9.23 1.34
CA LYS A 789 -27.84 -10.22 0.66
C LYS A 789 -28.33 -11.31 1.61
N ALA A 790 -27.79 -11.35 2.82
CA ALA A 790 -28.14 -12.32 3.84
C ALA A 790 -29.59 -12.13 4.31
N ARG A 791 -30.26 -13.27 4.49
CA ARG A 791 -31.54 -13.42 5.18
C ARG A 791 -31.33 -14.30 6.39
N ILE A 792 -32.00 -14.00 7.49
CA ILE A 792 -31.90 -14.81 8.72
C ILE A 792 -32.65 -16.13 8.50
N VAL A 793 -32.00 -17.26 8.83
CA VAL A 793 -32.60 -18.61 8.83
C VAL A 793 -32.69 -19.21 10.23
N GLU A 794 -31.88 -18.72 11.17
CA GLU A 794 -32.02 -18.96 12.60
C GLU A 794 -31.53 -17.72 13.34
N ILE A 795 -32.21 -17.33 14.41
CA ILE A 795 -31.77 -16.26 15.31
C ILE A 795 -31.84 -16.74 16.74
N ALA A 796 -30.78 -16.48 17.49
CA ALA A 796 -30.73 -16.66 18.93
C ALA A 796 -30.38 -15.36 19.63
N ILE A 797 -31.05 -15.11 20.76
CA ILE A 797 -30.82 -13.96 21.61
C ILE A 797 -30.76 -14.42 23.06
N VAL A 798 -29.61 -14.26 23.69
CA VAL A 798 -29.42 -14.43 25.13
C VAL A 798 -29.44 -13.06 25.78
N ARG A 799 -30.57 -12.70 26.40
CA ARG A 799 -30.71 -11.47 27.17
C ARG A 799 -30.08 -11.65 28.55
N LEU A 800 -29.20 -10.73 28.89
CA LEU A 800 -28.51 -10.60 30.16
C LEU A 800 -28.99 -9.34 30.88
N ASN A 801 -29.08 -9.42 32.20
CA ASN A 801 -29.22 -8.27 33.07
C ASN A 801 -27.96 -7.39 33.01
N ALA A 802 -28.03 -6.20 33.57
CA ALA A 802 -26.91 -5.26 33.56
C ALA A 802 -25.66 -5.82 34.26
N ASP A 803 -25.82 -6.67 35.28
CA ASP A 803 -24.73 -7.39 35.96
C ASP A 803 -24.16 -8.59 35.17
N GLY A 804 -24.64 -8.81 33.93
CA GLY A 804 -24.24 -9.93 33.08
C GLY A 804 -24.87 -11.27 33.47
N SER A 805 -25.80 -11.32 34.43
CA SER A 805 -26.56 -12.54 34.74
C SER A 805 -27.59 -12.86 33.65
N PRO A 806 -27.78 -14.14 33.24
CA PRO A 806 -28.79 -14.48 32.24
C PRO A 806 -30.21 -14.18 32.72
N ASP A 807 -31.02 -13.52 31.90
CA ASP A 807 -32.45 -13.26 32.13
C ASP A 807 -33.30 -14.22 31.29
N ARG A 808 -33.20 -14.11 29.96
CA ARG A 808 -34.03 -14.87 29.01
C ARG A 808 -33.21 -15.32 27.82
N THR A 809 -33.55 -16.48 27.26
CA THR A 809 -33.02 -16.95 25.98
C THR A 809 -34.18 -17.15 25.01
N TYR A 810 -33.98 -16.68 23.78
CA TYR A 810 -34.90 -16.83 22.68
C TYR A 810 -34.15 -17.46 21.51
N CYS A 811 -34.76 -18.44 20.87
CA CYS A 811 -34.24 -19.03 19.64
C CYS A 811 -35.43 -19.29 18.71
N SER A 812 -35.28 -18.96 17.43
CA SER A 812 -36.27 -19.27 16.41
C SER A 812 -35.59 -19.58 15.09
N LEU A 813 -36.06 -20.64 14.43
CA LEU A 813 -35.86 -20.79 12.99
C LEU A 813 -36.66 -19.71 12.25
N VAL A 814 -36.17 -19.31 11.09
CA VAL A 814 -36.78 -18.26 10.27
C VAL A 814 -36.87 -18.72 8.83
N ASN A 815 -38.07 -18.67 8.27
CA ASN A 815 -38.27 -18.93 6.85
C ASN A 815 -37.95 -17.65 6.05
N ALA A 816 -36.73 -17.59 5.52
CA ALA A 816 -36.25 -16.50 4.67
C ALA A 816 -37.02 -16.36 3.33
N GLY A 817 -37.78 -17.39 2.92
CA GLY A 817 -38.39 -17.48 1.58
C GLY A 817 -37.38 -17.78 0.45
N ASP A 818 -36.13 -18.01 0.80
CA ASP A 818 -35.00 -18.33 -0.08
C ASP A 818 -34.40 -19.71 0.25
N ARG A 819 -33.39 -20.14 -0.50
CA ARG A 819 -32.58 -21.32 -0.15
C ARG A 819 -31.88 -21.10 1.20
N PRO A 820 -31.61 -22.15 2.00
CA PRO A 820 -31.15 -22.00 3.38
C PRO A 820 -29.73 -21.45 3.50
N GLY A 821 -28.99 -21.36 2.38
CA GLY A 821 -27.63 -20.86 2.34
C GLY A 821 -26.58 -21.95 2.59
N PRO A 822 -25.46 -21.64 3.27
CA PRO A 822 -24.36 -22.55 3.50
C PRO A 822 -24.71 -23.61 4.55
N THR A 823 -25.58 -24.56 4.18
CA THR A 823 -26.06 -25.65 5.06
C THR A 823 -24.97 -26.54 5.64
N HIS A 824 -23.76 -26.51 5.07
CA HIS A 824 -22.58 -27.20 5.61
C HIS A 824 -21.98 -26.52 6.85
N ILE A 825 -22.40 -25.28 7.13
CA ILE A 825 -22.00 -24.50 8.31
C ILE A 825 -23.03 -24.72 9.42
N HIS A 826 -24.28 -24.31 9.20
CA HIS A 826 -25.33 -24.31 10.24
C HIS A 826 -26.24 -25.56 10.23
N GLY A 827 -26.06 -26.48 9.29
CA GLY A 827 -26.80 -27.76 9.24
C GLY A 827 -28.28 -27.68 8.83
N LEU A 828 -28.88 -26.49 8.70
CA LEU A 828 -30.31 -26.31 8.41
C LEU A 828 -30.64 -26.56 6.93
N THR A 829 -31.65 -27.40 6.67
CA THR A 829 -32.14 -27.72 5.33
C THR A 829 -33.44 -26.96 5.00
N GLN A 830 -33.83 -26.93 3.72
CA GLN A 830 -35.10 -26.33 3.31
C GLN A 830 -36.31 -26.99 4.00
N ALA A 831 -36.22 -28.28 4.30
CA ALA A 831 -37.28 -29.02 5.01
C ALA A 831 -37.42 -28.54 6.46
N ASP A 832 -36.30 -28.21 7.11
CA ASP A 832 -36.30 -27.68 8.49
C ASP A 832 -36.95 -26.29 8.57
N LEU A 833 -36.80 -25.48 7.51
CA LEU A 833 -37.34 -24.11 7.43
C LEU A 833 -38.77 -24.02 6.87
N ALA A 834 -39.31 -25.09 6.29
CA ALA A 834 -40.59 -25.07 5.57
C ALA A 834 -41.81 -24.72 6.44
N GLY A 835 -41.71 -24.90 7.76
CA GLY A 835 -42.75 -24.53 8.74
C GLY A 835 -42.33 -23.42 9.71
N ALA A 836 -41.17 -22.79 9.52
CA ALA A 836 -40.69 -21.72 10.36
C ALA A 836 -41.41 -20.39 10.05
N PRO A 837 -41.59 -19.50 11.05
CA PRO A 837 -42.16 -18.18 10.82
C PRO A 837 -41.24 -17.33 9.93
N ARG A 838 -41.80 -16.39 9.17
CA ARG A 838 -41.02 -15.34 8.51
C ARG A 838 -40.53 -14.33 9.55
N PHE A 839 -39.45 -13.62 9.23
CA PHE A 839 -38.89 -12.62 10.15
C PHE A 839 -39.94 -11.59 10.61
N ALA A 840 -40.82 -11.14 9.72
CA ALA A 840 -41.91 -10.20 10.03
C ALA A 840 -42.84 -10.69 11.16
N GLU A 841 -43.01 -12.01 11.31
CA GLU A 841 -43.90 -12.62 12.29
C GLU A 841 -43.25 -12.73 13.69
N ILE A 842 -41.92 -12.68 13.76
CA ILE A 842 -41.14 -12.71 15.02
C ILE A 842 -40.48 -11.37 15.38
N ALA A 843 -40.54 -10.39 14.49
CA ALA A 843 -39.84 -9.11 14.63
C ALA A 843 -40.18 -8.37 15.92
N GLY A 844 -41.44 -8.45 16.40
CA GLY A 844 -41.85 -7.84 17.67
C GLY A 844 -41.22 -8.53 18.88
N ASP A 845 -41.08 -9.86 18.87
CA ASP A 845 -40.43 -10.60 19.97
C ASP A 845 -38.92 -10.28 20.00
N VAL A 846 -38.29 -10.20 18.83
CA VAL A 846 -36.88 -9.81 18.67
C VAL A 846 -36.66 -8.37 19.15
N ALA A 847 -37.48 -7.41 18.70
CA ALA A 847 -37.38 -6.01 19.12
C ALA A 847 -37.54 -5.86 20.64
N ASN A 848 -38.51 -6.55 21.25
CA ASN A 848 -38.73 -6.54 22.70
C ASN A 848 -37.50 -7.04 23.48
N LEU A 849 -36.76 -8.00 22.94
CA LEU A 849 -35.54 -8.55 23.57
C LEU A 849 -34.34 -7.62 23.46
N LEU A 850 -34.28 -6.82 22.40
CA LEU A 850 -33.19 -5.87 22.12
C LEU A 850 -33.46 -4.49 22.74
N GLU A 851 -34.71 -4.15 23.03
CA GLU A 851 -35.11 -2.87 23.60
C GLU A 851 -34.34 -2.56 24.90
N GLY A 852 -33.69 -1.40 24.94
CA GLY A 852 -32.95 -0.94 26.13
C GLY A 852 -31.60 -1.63 26.36
N ALA A 853 -31.20 -2.59 25.51
CA ALA A 853 -30.02 -3.43 25.72
C ALA A 853 -28.85 -3.07 24.80
N VAL A 854 -27.62 -3.33 25.27
CA VAL A 854 -26.41 -3.36 24.44
C VAL A 854 -26.44 -4.63 23.60
N ILE A 855 -26.35 -4.50 22.28
CA ILE A 855 -26.32 -5.66 21.37
C ILE A 855 -24.91 -6.22 21.32
N VAL A 856 -24.75 -7.50 21.63
CA VAL A 856 -23.45 -8.14 21.73
C VAL A 856 -23.37 -9.31 20.77
N ALA A 857 -22.28 -9.44 20.04
CA ALA A 857 -22.06 -10.57 19.13
C ALA A 857 -20.56 -10.86 18.96
N HIS A 858 -20.22 -12.08 18.54
CA HIS A 858 -18.83 -12.47 18.28
C HIS A 858 -18.31 -11.97 16.94
N ASN A 859 -19.16 -11.36 16.12
CA ASN A 859 -18.75 -10.51 15.01
C ASN A 859 -19.80 -9.42 14.81
N ALA A 860 -19.92 -8.52 15.79
CA ALA A 860 -21.06 -7.61 15.87
C ALA A 860 -21.36 -6.82 14.58
N ALA A 861 -20.34 -6.45 13.79
CA ALA A 861 -20.54 -5.78 12.50
C ALA A 861 -21.36 -6.62 11.50
N TYR A 862 -21.23 -7.95 11.52
CA TYR A 862 -21.97 -8.85 10.65
C TYR A 862 -23.41 -9.05 11.16
N ASP A 863 -23.55 -9.54 12.39
CA ASP A 863 -24.84 -9.92 12.98
C ASP A 863 -25.81 -8.73 13.01
N THR A 864 -25.32 -7.55 13.39
CA THR A 864 -26.13 -6.33 13.45
C THR A 864 -26.50 -5.81 12.07
N ALA A 865 -25.62 -5.93 11.06
CA ALA A 865 -25.95 -5.52 9.70
C ALA A 865 -27.09 -6.37 9.11
N VAL A 866 -27.06 -7.69 9.34
CA VAL A 866 -28.12 -8.60 8.88
C VAL A 866 -29.43 -8.34 9.63
N LEU A 867 -29.36 -8.16 10.94
CA LEU A 867 -30.51 -7.85 11.78
C LEU A 867 -31.17 -6.53 11.37
N SER A 868 -30.40 -5.46 11.21
CA SER A 868 -30.88 -4.16 10.73
C SER A 868 -31.49 -4.26 9.33
N ALA A 869 -30.92 -5.07 8.43
CA ALA A 869 -31.46 -5.30 7.10
C ALA A 869 -32.83 -6.01 7.13
N GLU A 870 -33.04 -7.00 8.02
CA GLU A 870 -34.34 -7.65 8.18
C GLU A 870 -35.41 -6.70 8.75
N PHE A 871 -35.04 -5.86 9.72
CA PHE A 871 -35.95 -4.82 10.24
C PHE A 871 -36.26 -3.74 9.19
N ALA A 872 -35.28 -3.35 8.37
CA ALA A 872 -35.48 -2.40 7.27
C ALA A 872 -36.47 -2.92 6.23
N ARG A 873 -36.45 -4.23 5.92
CA ARG A 873 -37.37 -4.87 4.96
C ARG A 873 -38.83 -4.81 5.38
N ILE A 874 -39.12 -4.70 6.67
CA ILE A 874 -40.47 -4.56 7.22
C ILE A 874 -40.82 -3.12 7.61
N GLY A 875 -39.95 -2.15 7.31
CA GLY A 875 -40.18 -0.72 7.57
C GLY A 875 -39.97 -0.30 9.04
N CYS A 876 -39.27 -1.11 9.84
CA CYS A 876 -39.02 -0.88 11.26
C CYS A 876 -37.52 -0.86 11.58
N ALA A 877 -36.69 -0.34 10.67
CA ALA A 877 -35.24 -0.27 10.88
C ALA A 877 -34.91 0.51 12.18
N PRO A 878 -33.99 0.00 13.02
CA PRO A 878 -33.51 0.78 14.15
C PRO A 878 -32.70 1.98 13.64
N ASP A 879 -32.91 3.16 14.25
CA ASP A 879 -32.21 4.39 13.86
C ASP A 879 -30.71 4.31 14.15
N ASP A 880 -30.32 3.62 15.23
CA ASP A 880 -28.93 3.26 15.54
C ASP A 880 -28.89 2.22 16.69
N LEU A 881 -27.87 1.36 16.73
CA LEU A 881 -27.74 0.26 17.70
C LEU A 881 -26.46 0.42 18.51
N LEU A 882 -26.54 0.43 19.84
CA LEU A 882 -25.37 0.32 20.70
C LEU A 882 -24.85 -1.12 20.67
N THR A 883 -23.70 -1.34 20.05
CA THR A 883 -23.11 -2.66 19.81
C THR A 883 -21.80 -2.87 20.56
N LEU A 884 -21.50 -4.13 20.91
CA LEU A 884 -20.23 -4.53 21.52
C LEU A 884 -19.76 -5.86 20.91
N CYS A 885 -18.50 -5.92 20.47
CA CYS A 885 -17.95 -7.06 19.74
C CYS A 885 -17.06 -7.94 20.66
N THR A 886 -17.48 -9.18 20.94
CA THR A 886 -16.68 -10.07 21.82
C THR A 886 -15.40 -10.57 21.15
N LEU A 887 -15.30 -10.54 19.82
CA LEU A 887 -14.05 -10.78 19.08
C LEU A 887 -13.00 -9.71 19.41
N GLU A 888 -13.37 -8.43 19.37
CA GLU A 888 -12.46 -7.34 19.73
C GLU A 888 -12.10 -7.38 21.22
N LEU A 889 -13.07 -7.73 22.07
CA LEU A 889 -12.80 -7.97 23.50
C LEU A 889 -11.82 -9.13 23.71
N SER A 890 -11.90 -10.20 22.92
CA SER A 890 -10.97 -11.33 23.03
C SER A 890 -9.53 -10.95 22.69
N ARG A 891 -9.32 -10.00 21.77
CA ARG A 891 -7.99 -9.48 21.42
C ARG A 891 -7.38 -8.65 22.55
N ARG A 892 -8.22 -7.93 23.29
CA ARG A 892 -7.80 -6.99 24.34
C ARG A 892 -7.72 -7.64 25.72
N PHE A 893 -8.67 -8.50 26.04
CA PHE A 893 -8.91 -9.04 27.38
C PHE A 893 -8.95 -10.58 27.42
N GLY A 894 -8.86 -11.26 26.26
CA GLY A 894 -8.78 -12.71 26.18
C GLY A 894 -7.38 -13.25 26.48
N ARG A 895 -7.30 -14.55 26.77
CA ARG A 895 -6.02 -15.27 26.88
C ARG A 895 -5.38 -15.44 25.50
N ALA A 896 -4.06 -15.60 25.50
CA ALA A 896 -3.31 -15.90 24.28
C ALA A 896 -3.88 -17.15 23.60
N THR A 897 -4.27 -17.01 22.34
CA THR A 897 -4.85 -18.07 21.51
C THR A 897 -4.28 -17.97 20.10
N THR A 898 -4.36 -19.07 19.34
CA THR A 898 -3.87 -19.15 17.95
C THR A 898 -4.80 -18.46 16.95
N SER A 899 -6.05 -18.25 17.32
CA SER A 899 -7.12 -17.66 16.52
C SER A 899 -8.19 -17.09 17.46
N HIS A 900 -8.86 -16.02 17.02
CA HIS A 900 -9.91 -15.36 17.80
C HIS A 900 -11.33 -15.84 17.44
N ARG A 901 -11.50 -16.99 16.78
CA ARG A 901 -12.86 -17.54 16.55
C ARG A 901 -13.52 -17.91 17.87
N LEU A 902 -14.85 -18.01 17.87
CA LEU A 902 -15.64 -18.23 19.09
C LEU A 902 -15.20 -19.49 19.83
N GLY A 903 -15.04 -20.60 19.09
CA GLY A 903 -14.58 -21.87 19.64
C GLY A 903 -13.17 -21.82 20.23
N ASP A 904 -12.23 -21.17 19.54
CA ASP A 904 -10.83 -21.03 20.00
C ASP A 904 -10.75 -20.15 21.26
N CYS A 905 -11.54 -19.07 21.30
CA CYS A 905 -11.67 -18.22 22.47
C CYS A 905 -12.29 -18.98 23.64
N ALA A 906 -13.34 -19.77 23.39
CA ALA A 906 -13.99 -20.59 24.41
C ALA A 906 -13.04 -21.64 24.99
N GLU A 907 -12.26 -22.31 24.16
CA GLU A 907 -11.25 -23.29 24.58
C GLU A 907 -10.14 -22.63 25.40
N ALA A 908 -9.59 -21.50 24.94
CA ALA A 908 -8.55 -20.76 25.66
C ALA A 908 -9.01 -20.29 27.05
N GLU A 909 -10.31 -20.01 27.21
CA GLU A 909 -10.95 -19.63 28.46
C GLU A 909 -11.49 -20.82 29.28
N GLY A 910 -11.29 -22.06 28.82
CA GLY A 910 -11.68 -23.29 29.52
C GLY A 910 -13.19 -23.55 29.54
N LEU A 911 -13.94 -23.03 28.57
CA LEU A 911 -15.37 -23.28 28.42
C LEU A 911 -15.59 -24.57 27.62
N ALA A 912 -16.32 -25.53 28.21
CA ALA A 912 -16.70 -26.76 27.52
C ALA A 912 -17.68 -26.48 26.37
N LEU A 913 -17.35 -26.95 25.16
CA LEU A 913 -18.16 -26.86 23.95
C LEU A 913 -18.94 -28.17 23.76
N HIS A 914 -20.27 -28.13 23.77
CA HIS A 914 -21.12 -29.29 23.56
C HIS A 914 -22.15 -28.97 22.46
N ARG A 915 -21.83 -29.38 21.22
CA ARG A 915 -22.48 -29.08 19.93
C ARG A 915 -22.04 -27.74 19.32
N TRP A 916 -21.51 -27.81 18.11
CA TRP A 916 -21.06 -26.64 17.34
C TRP A 916 -22.14 -26.29 16.29
N HIS A 917 -22.28 -25.00 15.98
CA HIS A 917 -23.01 -24.46 14.82
C HIS A 917 -24.54 -24.46 14.89
N SER A 918 -25.09 -24.08 16.05
CA SER A 918 -26.47 -23.61 16.15
C SER A 918 -26.45 -22.23 16.79
N ALA A 919 -27.28 -21.30 16.32
CA ALA A 919 -27.26 -19.92 16.82
C ALA A 919 -27.40 -19.87 18.35
N GLU A 920 -28.22 -20.75 18.93
CA GLU A 920 -28.46 -20.80 20.38
C GLU A 920 -27.19 -21.11 21.17
N HIS A 921 -26.42 -22.12 20.76
CA HIS A 921 -25.21 -22.51 21.48
C HIS A 921 -24.12 -21.44 21.36
N ASP A 922 -23.99 -20.85 20.17
CA ASP A 922 -22.96 -19.85 19.90
C ASP A 922 -23.28 -18.53 20.65
N ALA A 923 -24.55 -18.12 20.71
CA ALA A 923 -24.99 -17.01 21.56
C ALA A 923 -24.71 -17.27 23.06
N GLN A 924 -24.93 -18.49 23.56
CA GLN A 924 -24.66 -18.85 24.95
C GLN A 924 -23.16 -18.85 25.28
N ILE A 925 -22.31 -19.36 24.39
CA ILE A 925 -20.85 -19.32 24.55
C ILE A 925 -20.34 -17.88 24.49
N CYS A 926 -20.86 -17.08 23.55
CA CYS A 926 -20.56 -15.66 23.43
C CYS A 926 -20.93 -14.90 24.72
N ALA A 927 -22.09 -15.19 25.32
CA ALA A 927 -22.52 -14.61 26.59
C ALA A 927 -21.58 -14.96 27.76
N ARG A 928 -21.08 -16.20 27.81
CA ARG A 928 -20.12 -16.62 28.85
C ARG A 928 -18.76 -15.94 28.67
N LEU A 929 -18.27 -15.83 27.43
CA LEU A 929 -17.03 -15.12 27.11
C LEU A 929 -17.12 -13.63 27.45
N LEU A 930 -18.24 -12.99 27.09
CA LEU A 930 -18.51 -11.59 27.41
C LEU A 930 -18.32 -11.33 28.91
N ARG A 931 -18.90 -12.16 29.78
CA ARG A 931 -18.77 -12.01 31.25
C ARG A 931 -17.32 -12.10 31.71
N ILE A 932 -16.52 -12.99 31.12
CA ILE A 932 -15.08 -13.12 31.45
C ILE A 932 -14.33 -11.84 31.04
N TYR A 933 -14.62 -11.32 29.84
CA TYR A 933 -13.94 -10.13 29.33
C TYR A 933 -14.33 -8.86 30.06
N LEU A 934 -15.62 -8.69 30.42
CA LEU A 934 -16.09 -7.56 31.22
C LEU A 934 -15.41 -7.54 32.60
N ALA A 935 -15.33 -8.68 33.29
CA ALA A 935 -14.66 -8.77 34.59
C ALA A 935 -13.16 -8.42 34.50
N ARG A 936 -12.49 -8.81 33.41
CA ARG A 936 -11.08 -8.46 33.18
C ARG A 936 -10.88 -7.00 32.81
N ALA A 937 -11.78 -6.43 32.01
CA ALA A 937 -11.74 -5.02 31.66
C ALA A 937 -11.91 -4.14 32.91
N GLU A 938 -12.85 -4.49 33.79
CA GLU A 938 -13.05 -3.82 35.08
C GLU A 938 -11.80 -3.94 35.97
N ALA A 939 -11.19 -5.14 36.05
CA ALA A 939 -9.94 -5.34 36.79
C ALA A 939 -8.74 -4.55 36.22
N GLN A 940 -8.76 -4.21 34.93
CA GLN A 940 -7.77 -3.36 34.26
C GLN A 940 -8.12 -1.86 34.32
N GLY A 941 -9.18 -1.49 35.05
CA GLY A 941 -9.56 -0.10 35.30
C GLY A 941 -10.53 0.51 34.29
N ALA A 942 -11.09 -0.27 33.36
CA ALA A 942 -12.16 0.21 32.50
C ALA A 942 -13.44 0.44 33.34
N GLN A 943 -14.08 1.58 33.16
CA GLN A 943 -15.28 1.98 33.89
C GLN A 943 -16.48 2.20 32.95
N TRP A 944 -16.23 2.36 31.65
CA TRP A 944 -17.25 2.80 30.69
C TRP A 944 -17.31 1.88 29.46
N LEU A 945 -18.49 1.75 28.84
CA LEU A 945 -18.69 0.87 27.67
C LEU A 945 -17.83 1.26 26.45
N ASP A 946 -17.60 2.56 26.25
CA ASP A 946 -16.77 3.09 25.15
C ASP A 946 -15.29 2.66 25.27
N GLU A 947 -14.76 2.60 26.49
CA GLU A 947 -13.37 2.18 26.77
C GLU A 947 -13.09 0.74 26.34
N ILE A 948 -14.11 -0.12 26.31
CA ILE A 948 -13.98 -1.53 25.91
C ILE A 948 -14.39 -1.77 24.45
N GLY A 949 -14.70 -0.71 23.70
CA GLY A 949 -14.97 -0.79 22.26
C GLY A 949 -16.43 -0.99 21.90
N ALA A 950 -17.37 -0.53 22.75
CA ALA A 950 -18.77 -0.39 22.32
C ALA A 950 -18.92 0.76 21.30
N VAL A 951 -19.74 0.57 20.28
CA VAL A 951 -19.94 1.53 19.17
C VAL A 951 -21.44 1.68 18.88
N GLY A 952 -21.90 2.91 18.61
CA GLY A 952 -23.29 3.24 18.27
C GLY A 952 -23.97 4.13 19.31
N ASN A 953 -25.18 4.61 19.01
CA ASN A 953 -25.94 5.48 19.90
C ASN A 953 -26.73 4.73 20.98
N LEU A 954 -27.03 5.47 22.05
CA LEU A 954 -27.61 4.99 23.30
C LEU A 954 -29.03 4.46 23.09
N PRO A 955 -29.44 3.39 23.79
CA PRO A 955 -30.82 2.90 23.73
C PRO A 955 -31.75 3.86 24.52
N THR A 956 -32.06 5.02 23.96
CA THR A 956 -32.99 6.00 24.55
C THR A 956 -34.24 6.27 23.72
N ALA A 957 -34.34 5.69 22.52
CA ALA A 957 -35.57 5.70 21.73
C ALA A 957 -36.16 4.29 21.74
N ALA A 958 -37.45 4.18 22.01
CA ALA A 958 -38.21 2.97 21.76
C ALA A 958 -38.03 2.59 20.28
N TRP A 959 -37.87 1.30 19.98
CA TRP A 959 -37.99 0.81 18.61
C TRP A 959 -39.31 1.33 18.03
N VAL A 960 -39.32 1.79 16.76
CA VAL A 960 -40.56 2.13 16.03
C VAL A 960 -41.60 1.03 16.31
N PRO A 961 -42.87 1.33 16.70
CA PRO A 961 -43.77 0.35 17.27
C PRO A 961 -43.87 -0.89 16.38
N ALA A 962 -43.25 -1.97 16.84
CA ALA A 962 -43.19 -3.23 16.10
C ALA A 962 -44.61 -3.78 15.93
N PRO A 963 -44.93 -4.44 14.79
CA PRO A 963 -46.23 -5.07 14.60
C PRO A 963 -46.49 -6.10 15.72
N PRO A 964 -47.72 -6.19 16.27
CA PRO A 964 -48.05 -7.16 17.30
C PRO A 964 -47.80 -8.59 16.78
N THR A 965 -47.06 -9.39 17.54
CA THR A 965 -46.72 -10.76 17.14
C THR A 965 -47.97 -11.66 17.13
N GLY A 966 -48.12 -12.45 16.06
CA GLY A 966 -49.31 -13.25 15.79
C GLY A 966 -49.31 -14.67 16.40
N HIS A 967 -48.27 -15.07 17.13
CA HIS A 967 -48.13 -16.45 17.59
C HIS A 967 -47.63 -16.57 19.04
N SER A 968 -48.43 -17.24 19.87
CA SER A 968 -48.02 -17.73 21.19
C SER A 968 -47.05 -18.91 21.04
N HIS A 969 -45.84 -18.75 21.60
CA HIS A 969 -44.81 -19.74 21.91
C HIS A 969 -45.08 -21.23 21.56
N GLN A 970 -44.18 -21.83 20.77
CA GLN A 970 -43.73 -23.20 21.02
C GLN A 970 -42.26 -23.19 21.42
N ARG A 971 -42.00 -23.48 22.70
CA ARG A 971 -40.67 -23.88 23.18
C ARG A 971 -40.33 -25.24 22.58
N ARG A 972 -39.12 -25.39 22.05
CA ARG A 972 -38.43 -26.69 22.02
C ARG A 972 -37.32 -26.70 23.05
#